data_AF-A0A952SYW7-F1
#
_entry.id   AF-A0A952SYW7-F1
#
_cell.length_a   1.000
_cell.length_b   1.000
_cell.length_c   1.000
_cell.angle_alpha   90.00
_cell.angle_beta   90.00
_cell.angle_gamma   90.00
#
_symmetry.space_group_name_H-M   'P 1'
#
loop_
_entity.id
_entity.type
_entity.pdbx_description
1 polymer ?
#
loop_
_entity_poly.entity_id
_entity_poly.type
_entity_poly.pdbx_seq_one_letter_code
_entity_poly.pdbx_strand_id
1 'polypeptide(L)'
;MNIPGFPHRQGLYDPQYEKDSCGIGFVVNIKGKKSHDIVRKGLQVLENLTHRGAQGADSHTGDGAGILLQTPHTFLKRVAGDGGITLPDLGEYGVGQLFLPPNVDSRRLCEKVFAEILTEEGLRLLGWRDVPVKSDQIGAVARTTEPFMRQIFIARDALNEIQFERKLYVIRKRVEKAVAESAIQGREHFYVASLSANTIVYKGLLLPHQMAAYYQDLNDERMVSALALVHSRFSTNTFPTWPRAHPYRYVCHNGEINTLKGNVNWMKARQGRLHSELFGKDMEKLFPIVSENQSDSACLDNALEFLLLGGRSLPHAMMMLIPEPWVANPQMDLDRRGFYQYHAAMMEPWDGPAAVCFTDGKLIGATLDRNGLRPCRYHVTTDGLVVLASEAGVLPAEAKDIRMKGRLQPGRMFLVDTVQGRIIDDEEIKAGIVGRKPYRSWVTQYGVSLDELPDPLNVPQPDHPTIRQRQQAFGYTVEELKMVITPMIVTGEEAISSMGTDTPLAVLSDRPQLLFKYFKQLFAQVTNPPIDPIREQLVMSLVTNIGPKPNLMDESPESCRRIKVQQPILTNADLQKIRGISDPHFKSKTLRMLFRVAEGPGGLGEAVDDLCQQASQAIKEGYEFLILSDRGVNEEWAPIPSLIGISAVHHHLVRECTRTEVGLILETGEPRDVHQFACLIGYGAGTINPYLVFESLVDMERDNYLPEGLDAQTAEGKFIKAINKGLLKIFSKMGISTVQSYCGAQIFEAIGLNRELIDRYFTGTPSRVEGVGIREIGEETLRR
;
A
#
# COMPACT_ATOMS: atom_id res chain seq x y z
N MET A 1 -13.92 13.66 0.82
CA MET A 1 -15.21 14.08 0.24
C MET A 1 -16.09 12.86 0.08
N ASN A 2 -17.39 13.00 0.30
CA ASN A 2 -18.35 11.98 -0.11
C ASN A 2 -18.45 12.01 -1.64
N ILE A 3 -18.73 10.87 -2.28
CA ILE A 3 -18.87 10.75 -3.74
C ILE A 3 -20.36 10.55 -4.05
N PRO A 4 -20.97 11.19 -5.07
CA PRO A 4 -22.39 11.02 -5.38
C PRO A 4 -22.71 9.56 -5.68
N GLY A 5 -23.82 9.07 -5.12
CA GLY A 5 -24.22 7.65 -5.26
C GLY A 5 -23.49 6.69 -4.34
N PHE A 6 -22.54 7.16 -3.53
CA PHE A 6 -21.82 6.35 -2.55
C PHE A 6 -22.45 6.51 -1.16
N PRO A 7 -22.95 5.43 -0.54
CA PRO A 7 -23.68 5.55 0.73
C PRO A 7 -22.76 5.93 1.88
N HIS A 8 -23.31 6.64 2.87
CA HIS A 8 -22.63 6.85 4.14
C HIS A 8 -22.57 5.55 4.94
N ARG A 9 -21.63 5.49 5.88
CA ARG A 9 -21.57 4.42 6.87
C ARG A 9 -22.93 4.31 7.59
N GLN A 10 -23.52 3.11 7.56
CA GLN A 10 -24.80 2.84 8.20
C GLN A 10 -24.85 1.38 8.68
N GLY A 11 -25.18 1.16 9.95
CA GLY A 11 -25.14 -0.17 10.57
C GLY A 11 -23.76 -0.83 10.43
N LEU A 12 -23.72 -2.04 9.85
CA LEU A 12 -22.50 -2.81 9.60
C LEU A 12 -21.79 -2.45 8.28
N TYR A 13 -22.42 -1.66 7.42
CA TYR A 13 -21.83 -1.23 6.16
C TYR A 13 -20.85 -0.09 6.41
N ASP A 14 -19.61 -0.25 5.94
CA ASP A 14 -18.59 0.80 5.92
C ASP A 14 -17.98 0.90 4.52
N PRO A 15 -18.01 2.08 3.87
CA PRO A 15 -17.56 2.24 2.49
C PRO A 15 -16.06 1.97 2.25
N GLN A 16 -15.27 1.84 3.32
CA GLN A 16 -13.85 1.49 3.22
C GLN A 16 -13.58 0.02 2.85
N TYR A 17 -14.56 -0.89 3.00
CA TYR A 17 -14.39 -2.33 2.71
C TYR A 17 -14.74 -2.71 1.27
N GLU A 18 -14.81 -1.72 0.41
CA GLU A 18 -15.29 -1.82 -0.96
C GLU A 18 -14.16 -2.30 -1.90
N LYS A 19 -14.43 -3.35 -2.69
CA LYS A 19 -13.41 -4.08 -3.50
C LYS A 19 -13.83 -4.28 -4.97
N ASP A 20 -12.83 -4.29 -5.85
CA ASP A 20 -13.01 -4.39 -7.31
C ASP A 20 -12.15 -5.49 -7.96
N SER A 21 -12.54 -5.94 -9.15
CA SER A 21 -11.79 -6.87 -10.01
C SER A 21 -12.23 -6.68 -11.46
N CYS A 22 -11.38 -6.88 -12.47
CA CYS A 22 -11.65 -6.24 -13.77
C CYS A 22 -11.17 -7.02 -15.01
N GLY A 23 -11.41 -6.46 -16.19
CA GLY A 23 -10.71 -6.76 -17.44
C GLY A 23 -9.85 -5.56 -17.87
N ILE A 24 -8.60 -5.80 -18.25
CA ILE A 24 -7.68 -4.76 -18.74
C ILE A 24 -7.10 -5.13 -20.10
N GLY A 25 -6.72 -4.11 -20.87
CA GLY A 25 -5.89 -4.31 -22.05
C GLY A 25 -5.42 -3.00 -22.67
N PHE A 26 -4.44 -3.09 -23.55
CA PHE A 26 -4.03 -1.99 -24.40
C PHE A 26 -3.72 -2.46 -25.83
N VAL A 27 -3.83 -1.50 -26.74
CA VAL A 27 -3.40 -1.62 -28.13
C VAL A 27 -2.38 -0.51 -28.40
N VAL A 28 -1.25 -0.84 -29.01
CA VAL A 28 -0.23 0.16 -29.36
C VAL A 28 0.43 -0.16 -30.71
N ASN A 29 0.67 0.86 -31.51
CA ASN A 29 1.57 0.77 -32.66
C ASN A 29 3.02 0.98 -32.19
N ILE A 30 3.87 -0.03 -32.36
CA ILE A 30 5.26 0.00 -31.90
C ILE A 30 6.01 1.21 -32.42
N LYS A 31 5.73 1.65 -33.66
CA LYS A 31 6.43 2.77 -34.32
C LYS A 31 5.83 4.15 -34.01
N GLY A 32 4.92 4.23 -33.03
CA GLY A 32 4.31 5.50 -32.64
C GLY A 32 3.39 6.11 -33.70
N LYS A 33 2.97 5.34 -34.71
CA LYS A 33 2.06 5.84 -35.76
C LYS A 33 0.67 6.04 -35.18
N LYS A 34 0.24 7.30 -35.11
CA LYS A 34 -1.10 7.67 -34.62
C LYS A 34 -2.16 7.39 -35.67
N SER A 35 -3.24 6.73 -35.30
CA SER A 35 -4.41 6.55 -36.15
C SER A 35 -5.69 6.42 -35.32
N HIS A 36 -6.83 6.68 -35.95
CA HIS A 36 -8.13 6.42 -35.35
C HIS A 36 -8.40 4.92 -35.23
N ASP A 37 -7.78 4.10 -36.08
CA ASP A 37 -7.87 2.65 -36.03
C ASP A 37 -7.38 2.07 -34.69
N ILE A 38 -6.34 2.64 -34.09
CA ILE A 38 -5.87 2.25 -32.75
C ILE A 38 -6.95 2.53 -31.69
N VAL A 39 -7.65 3.67 -31.79
CA VAL A 39 -8.74 4.02 -30.88
C VAL A 39 -9.89 3.03 -31.02
N ARG A 40 -10.33 2.74 -32.26
CA ARG A 40 -11.38 1.73 -32.52
C ARG A 40 -10.99 0.34 -32.03
N LYS A 41 -9.75 -0.09 -32.26
CA LYS A 41 -9.23 -1.38 -31.74
C LYS A 41 -9.20 -1.41 -30.22
N GLY A 42 -8.86 -0.30 -29.56
CA GLY A 42 -8.95 -0.16 -28.10
C GLY A 42 -10.38 -0.37 -27.59
N LEU A 43 -11.36 0.29 -28.22
CA LEU A 43 -12.78 0.13 -27.90
C LEU A 43 -13.27 -1.31 -28.18
N GLN A 44 -12.83 -1.93 -29.27
CA GLN A 44 -13.14 -3.34 -29.56
C GLN A 44 -12.58 -4.30 -28.50
N VAL A 45 -11.36 -4.06 -28.02
CA VAL A 45 -10.77 -4.83 -26.90
C VAL A 45 -11.61 -4.67 -25.64
N LEU A 46 -12.07 -3.44 -25.36
CA LEU A 46 -12.93 -3.15 -24.22
C LEU A 46 -14.27 -3.90 -24.32
N GLU A 47 -14.92 -3.88 -25.48
CA GLU A 47 -16.16 -4.62 -25.76
C GLU A 47 -15.99 -6.14 -25.58
N ASN A 48 -14.88 -6.69 -26.06
CA ASN A 48 -14.58 -8.12 -25.95
C ASN A 48 -14.20 -8.54 -24.51
N LEU A 49 -14.10 -7.60 -23.57
CA LEU A 49 -13.92 -7.84 -22.14
C LEU A 49 -15.21 -7.65 -21.34
N THR A 50 -16.36 -7.46 -21.99
CA THR A 50 -17.65 -7.21 -21.31
C THR A 50 -18.05 -8.35 -20.36
N HIS A 51 -17.74 -9.61 -20.68
CA HIS A 51 -18.03 -10.75 -19.81
C HIS A 51 -17.23 -10.76 -18.50
N ARG A 52 -16.20 -9.90 -18.39
CA ARG A 52 -15.45 -9.65 -17.15
C ARG A 52 -15.93 -8.42 -16.39
N GLY A 53 -16.92 -7.70 -16.91
CA GLY A 53 -17.59 -6.56 -16.25
C GLY A 53 -18.88 -6.99 -15.57
N ALA A 54 -19.34 -6.23 -14.57
CA ALA A 54 -20.64 -6.45 -13.94
C ALA A 54 -21.68 -5.51 -14.57
N GLN A 55 -22.93 -5.96 -14.60
CA GLN A 55 -24.09 -5.12 -14.89
C GLN A 55 -24.76 -4.77 -13.56
N GLY A 56 -25.17 -3.51 -13.42
CA GLY A 56 -25.88 -3.03 -12.24
C GLY A 56 -27.29 -3.61 -12.12
N ALA A 57 -28.05 -3.09 -11.15
CA ALA A 57 -29.44 -3.49 -10.94
C ALA A 57 -30.36 -3.21 -12.15
N ASP A 58 -30.00 -2.22 -12.98
CA ASP A 58 -30.56 -2.07 -14.32
C ASP A 58 -29.57 -2.61 -15.37
N SER A 59 -30.09 -3.19 -16.45
CA SER A 59 -29.29 -3.85 -17.49
C SER A 59 -28.44 -2.89 -18.33
N HIS A 60 -28.51 -1.58 -18.07
CA HIS A 60 -27.89 -0.52 -18.87
C HIS A 60 -26.86 0.30 -18.07
N THR A 61 -26.64 -0.02 -16.80
CA THR A 61 -25.63 0.61 -15.93
C THR A 61 -24.48 -0.38 -15.76
N GLY A 62 -23.29 0.00 -16.20
CA GLY A 62 -22.06 -0.73 -15.94
C GLY A 62 -21.32 -0.17 -14.72
N ASP A 63 -20.49 -0.99 -14.09
CA ASP A 63 -19.71 -0.58 -12.91
C ASP A 63 -18.56 0.39 -13.22
N GLY A 64 -18.22 0.51 -14.50
CA GLY A 64 -17.29 1.50 -15.01
C GLY A 64 -16.53 1.01 -16.24
N ALA A 65 -16.39 1.87 -17.24
CA ALA A 65 -15.55 1.63 -18.40
C ALA A 65 -14.80 2.90 -18.78
N GLY A 66 -13.66 2.74 -19.45
CA GLY A 66 -12.90 3.88 -19.92
C GLY A 66 -11.75 3.53 -20.86
N ILE A 67 -11.21 4.59 -21.47
CA ILE A 67 -10.09 4.59 -22.40
C ILE A 67 -9.16 5.76 -22.12
N LEU A 68 -7.86 5.50 -22.09
CA LEU A 68 -6.78 6.47 -22.04
C LEU A 68 -6.08 6.50 -23.40
N LEU A 69 -5.92 7.70 -23.93
CA LEU A 69 -5.28 7.97 -25.21
C LEU A 69 -4.13 8.97 -25.04
N GLN A 70 -3.19 8.98 -25.98
CA GLN A 70 -2.36 10.17 -26.18
C GLN A 70 -3.23 11.37 -26.56
N THR A 71 -2.79 12.58 -26.22
CA THR A 71 -3.46 13.84 -26.58
C THR A 71 -3.74 13.91 -28.09
N PRO A 72 -5.02 13.87 -28.50
CA PRO A 72 -5.42 13.82 -29.91
C PRO A 72 -5.44 15.25 -30.48
N HIS A 73 -4.25 15.82 -30.68
CA HIS A 73 -4.06 17.23 -31.02
C HIS A 73 -4.92 17.73 -32.19
N THR A 74 -4.97 16.98 -33.29
CA THR A 74 -5.72 17.38 -34.50
C THR A 74 -7.21 17.52 -34.22
N PHE A 75 -7.77 16.62 -33.41
CA PHE A 75 -9.15 16.70 -32.95
C PHE A 75 -9.35 17.91 -32.03
N LEU A 76 -8.54 18.01 -30.96
CA LEU A 76 -8.67 19.07 -29.95
C LEU A 76 -8.55 20.47 -30.55
N LYS A 77 -7.59 20.69 -31.45
CA LYS A 77 -7.39 21.98 -32.14
C LYS A 77 -8.63 22.40 -32.92
N ARG A 78 -9.31 21.45 -33.57
CA ARG A 78 -10.56 21.72 -34.29
C ARG A 78 -11.69 22.08 -33.34
N VAL A 79 -12.00 21.21 -32.39
CA VAL A 79 -13.17 21.37 -31.51
C VAL A 79 -13.03 22.54 -30.54
N ALA A 80 -11.80 22.86 -30.12
CA ALA A 80 -11.51 24.08 -29.36
C ALA A 80 -11.72 25.34 -30.23
N GLY A 81 -11.28 25.31 -31.50
CA GLY A 81 -11.50 26.39 -32.46
C GLY A 81 -12.98 26.66 -32.74
N ASP A 82 -13.80 25.61 -32.85
CA ASP A 82 -15.26 25.74 -33.00
C ASP A 82 -15.90 26.44 -31.77
N GLY A 83 -15.25 26.36 -30.59
CA GLY A 83 -15.62 27.07 -29.36
C GLY A 83 -14.89 28.40 -29.13
N GLY A 84 -14.17 28.94 -30.12
CA GLY A 84 -13.44 30.21 -30.03
C GLY A 84 -12.10 30.15 -29.26
N ILE A 85 -11.58 28.96 -28.98
CA ILE A 85 -10.32 28.75 -28.26
C ILE A 85 -9.21 28.43 -29.25
N THR A 86 -8.14 29.21 -29.22
CA THR A 86 -6.95 28.96 -30.05
C THR A 86 -5.94 28.12 -29.27
N LEU A 87 -5.75 26.86 -29.68
CA LEU A 87 -4.74 25.98 -29.08
C LEU A 87 -3.38 26.14 -29.79
N PRO A 88 -2.28 26.22 -29.02
CA PRO A 88 -0.92 26.18 -29.57
C PRO A 88 -0.58 24.75 -30.03
N ASP A 89 0.66 24.52 -30.46
CA ASP A 89 1.08 23.23 -31.00
C ASP A 89 1.09 22.12 -29.94
N LEU A 90 1.14 20.86 -30.39
CA LEU A 90 1.16 19.71 -29.48
C LEU A 90 2.36 19.79 -28.52
N GLY A 91 2.10 19.60 -27.23
CA GLY A 91 3.10 19.74 -26.17
C GLY A 91 3.27 21.18 -25.66
N GLU A 92 2.59 22.17 -26.26
CA GLU A 92 2.57 23.57 -25.77
C GLU A 92 1.32 23.90 -24.95
N TYR A 93 0.43 22.93 -24.74
CA TYR A 93 -0.71 23.03 -23.85
C TYR A 93 -0.98 21.71 -23.14
N GLY A 94 -1.64 21.81 -22.00
CA GLY A 94 -2.21 20.70 -21.24
C GLY A 94 -3.72 20.68 -21.41
N VAL A 95 -4.29 19.49 -21.42
CA VAL A 95 -5.74 19.27 -21.40
C VAL A 95 -6.13 18.55 -20.12
N GLY A 96 -7.16 19.06 -19.44
CA GLY A 96 -7.80 18.36 -18.34
C GLY A 96 -9.13 17.80 -18.76
N GLN A 97 -9.45 16.58 -18.36
CA GLN A 97 -10.81 16.02 -18.42
C GLN A 97 -11.41 16.07 -17.02
N LEU A 98 -12.53 16.79 -16.86
CA LEU A 98 -13.12 17.10 -15.56
C LEU A 98 -14.57 16.64 -15.48
N PHE A 99 -14.90 16.14 -14.30
CA PHE A 99 -16.26 15.96 -13.80
C PHE A 99 -16.55 17.16 -12.92
N LEU A 100 -17.63 17.89 -13.21
CA LEU A 100 -18.04 19.06 -12.44
C LEU A 100 -19.48 18.90 -11.94
N PRO A 101 -19.90 19.68 -10.93
CA PRO A 101 -21.29 19.71 -10.49
C PRO A 101 -22.28 19.97 -11.66
N PRO A 102 -23.40 19.23 -11.74
CA PRO A 102 -24.42 19.47 -12.76
C PRO A 102 -25.02 20.88 -12.69
N ASN A 103 -25.19 21.41 -11.49
CA ASN A 103 -25.67 22.77 -11.26
C ASN A 103 -24.67 23.82 -11.82
N VAL A 104 -25.18 24.74 -12.65
CA VAL A 104 -24.37 25.72 -13.38
C VAL A 104 -23.61 26.68 -12.45
N ASP A 105 -24.24 27.14 -11.37
CA ASP A 105 -23.60 28.10 -10.45
C ASP A 105 -22.46 27.43 -9.66
N SER A 106 -22.72 26.22 -9.15
CA SER A 106 -21.71 25.40 -8.46
C SER A 106 -20.54 25.06 -9.37
N ARG A 107 -20.82 24.77 -10.64
CA ARG A 107 -19.81 24.53 -11.69
C ARG A 107 -18.94 25.75 -11.93
N ARG A 108 -19.55 26.94 -12.08
CA ARG A 108 -18.82 28.21 -12.24
C ARG A 108 -17.92 28.52 -11.04
N LEU A 109 -18.33 28.15 -9.83
CA LEU A 109 -17.48 28.26 -8.64
C LEU A 109 -16.26 27.34 -8.74
N CYS A 110 -16.41 26.09 -9.16
CA CYS A 110 -15.27 25.20 -9.39
C CYS A 110 -14.33 25.74 -10.48
N GLU A 111 -14.86 26.30 -11.57
CA GLU A 111 -14.08 26.91 -12.64
C GLU A 111 -13.30 28.13 -12.15
N LYS A 112 -13.92 28.95 -11.28
CA LYS A 112 -13.28 30.10 -10.64
C LYS A 112 -12.11 29.67 -9.76
N VAL A 113 -12.28 28.64 -8.92
CA VAL A 113 -11.19 28.07 -8.10
C VAL A 113 -10.04 27.60 -8.99
N PHE A 114 -10.34 26.95 -10.12
CA PHE A 114 -9.32 26.55 -11.10
C PHE A 114 -8.55 27.76 -11.66
N ALA A 115 -9.26 28.81 -12.09
CA ALA A 115 -8.65 30.00 -12.67
C ALA A 115 -7.79 30.78 -11.65
N GLU A 116 -8.23 30.87 -10.40
CA GLU A 116 -7.47 31.48 -9.30
C GLU A 116 -6.16 30.72 -9.07
N ILE A 117 -6.22 29.38 -8.91
CA ILE A 117 -5.03 28.56 -8.70
C ILE A 117 -4.09 28.60 -9.90
N LEU A 118 -4.60 28.60 -11.14
CA LEU A 118 -3.77 28.75 -12.34
C LEU A 118 -2.99 30.06 -12.32
N THR A 119 -3.66 31.16 -11.97
CA THR A 119 -3.04 32.48 -11.87
C THR A 119 -1.96 32.50 -10.79
N GLU A 120 -2.23 31.94 -9.61
CA GLU A 120 -1.26 31.83 -8.52
C GLU A 120 -0.05 30.97 -8.88
N GLU A 121 -0.25 29.92 -9.66
CA GLU A 121 0.81 29.03 -10.14
C GLU A 121 1.52 29.55 -11.41
N GLY A 122 1.13 30.72 -11.91
CA GLY A 122 1.76 31.42 -13.03
C GLY A 122 1.49 30.80 -14.40
N LEU A 123 0.39 30.06 -14.57
CA LEU A 123 -0.02 29.48 -15.84
C LEU A 123 -1.27 30.15 -16.40
N ARG A 124 -1.35 30.24 -17.72
CA ARG A 124 -2.47 30.87 -18.41
C ARG A 124 -3.55 29.86 -18.83
N LEU A 125 -4.78 30.16 -18.46
CA LEU A 125 -5.98 29.49 -18.97
C LEU A 125 -6.20 29.87 -20.44
N LEU A 126 -6.30 28.87 -21.33
CA LEU A 126 -6.66 29.07 -22.74
C LEU A 126 -8.17 29.07 -22.95
N GLY A 127 -8.90 28.22 -22.19
CA GLY A 127 -10.36 28.18 -22.23
C GLY A 127 -10.93 26.86 -21.74
N TRP A 128 -12.26 26.79 -21.79
CA TRP A 128 -13.05 25.62 -21.39
C TRP A 128 -13.91 25.12 -22.55
N ARG A 129 -13.99 23.80 -22.70
CA ARG A 129 -14.84 23.14 -23.69
C ARG A 129 -15.84 22.23 -22.99
N ASP A 130 -17.09 22.30 -23.41
CA ASP A 130 -18.11 21.33 -23.02
C ASP A 130 -17.92 20.06 -23.84
N VAL A 131 -17.83 18.90 -23.17
CA VAL A 131 -17.65 17.62 -23.84
C VAL A 131 -19.02 17.11 -24.29
N PRO A 132 -19.24 16.86 -25.59
CA PRO A 132 -20.53 16.41 -26.07
C PRO A 132 -20.79 14.97 -25.62
N VAL A 133 -21.76 14.82 -24.71
CA VAL A 133 -22.21 13.53 -24.18
C VAL A 133 -23.67 13.27 -24.51
N LYS A 134 -24.04 12.00 -24.62
CA LYS A 134 -25.41 11.54 -24.84
C LYS A 134 -25.94 10.79 -23.62
N SER A 135 -26.48 11.53 -22.65
CA SER A 135 -26.99 10.98 -21.39
C SER A 135 -28.15 9.98 -21.58
N ASP A 136 -28.84 10.00 -22.72
CA ASP A 136 -29.87 9.02 -23.06
C ASP A 136 -29.33 7.61 -23.35
N GLN A 137 -28.01 7.48 -23.59
CA GLN A 137 -27.34 6.22 -23.91
C GLN A 137 -26.88 5.43 -22.68
N ILE A 138 -27.07 5.96 -21.47
CA ILE A 138 -26.65 5.36 -20.22
C ILE A 138 -27.85 4.97 -19.34
N GLY A 139 -27.63 4.02 -18.42
CA GLY A 139 -28.66 3.53 -17.51
C GLY A 139 -29.26 4.61 -16.60
N ALA A 140 -30.46 4.35 -16.06
CA ALA A 140 -31.17 5.31 -15.24
C ALA A 140 -30.39 5.63 -13.97
N VAL A 141 -29.79 4.61 -13.34
CA VAL A 141 -28.95 4.78 -12.15
C VAL A 141 -27.73 5.65 -12.45
N ALA A 142 -27.00 5.37 -13.52
CA ALA A 142 -25.83 6.15 -13.94
C ALA A 142 -26.16 7.64 -14.18
N ARG A 143 -27.32 7.94 -14.77
CA ARG A 143 -27.79 9.33 -15.01
C ARG A 143 -28.01 10.11 -13.72
N THR A 144 -28.46 9.47 -12.65
CA THR A 144 -28.76 10.19 -11.39
C THR A 144 -27.52 10.82 -10.75
N THR A 145 -26.34 10.27 -11.04
CA THR A 145 -25.04 10.72 -10.51
C THR A 145 -24.12 11.28 -11.59
N GLU A 146 -24.64 11.47 -12.81
CA GLU A 146 -23.88 11.96 -13.95
C GLU A 146 -23.32 13.37 -13.68
N PRO A 147 -21.98 13.54 -13.73
CA PRO A 147 -21.38 14.87 -13.60
C PRO A 147 -21.44 15.62 -14.94
N PHE A 148 -21.28 16.94 -14.88
CA PHE A 148 -21.12 17.74 -16.08
C PHE A 148 -19.69 17.62 -16.62
N MET A 149 -19.54 17.10 -17.84
CA MET A 149 -18.25 16.83 -18.47
C MET A 149 -17.67 18.07 -19.13
N ARG A 150 -16.49 18.53 -18.68
CA ARG A 150 -15.75 19.62 -19.34
C ARG A 150 -14.29 19.29 -19.55
N GLN A 151 -13.73 19.94 -20.55
CA GLN A 151 -12.29 20.02 -20.77
C GLN A 151 -11.78 21.43 -20.45
N ILE A 152 -10.62 21.50 -19.81
CA ILE A 152 -9.86 22.74 -19.59
C ILE A 152 -8.59 22.69 -20.43
N PHE A 153 -8.21 23.82 -21.03
CA PHE A 153 -6.96 23.96 -21.78
C PHE A 153 -6.06 24.97 -21.09
N ILE A 154 -4.80 24.58 -20.82
CA ILE A 154 -3.83 25.40 -20.09
C ILE A 154 -2.57 25.54 -20.95
N ALA A 155 -2.05 26.74 -21.08
CA ALA A 155 -0.82 26.97 -21.83
C ALA A 155 0.41 26.47 -21.04
N ARG A 156 1.39 25.89 -21.74
CA ARG A 156 2.70 25.53 -21.17
C ARG A 156 3.53 26.76 -20.83
N ASP A 157 3.34 27.83 -21.59
CA ASP A 157 4.13 29.05 -21.55
C ASP A 157 5.66 28.72 -21.60
N ALA A 158 6.47 29.17 -20.65
CA ALA A 158 7.94 29.03 -20.69
C ALA A 158 8.50 27.71 -20.11
N LEU A 159 7.67 26.86 -19.51
CA LEU A 159 8.12 25.63 -18.85
C LEU A 159 8.54 24.57 -19.86
N ASN A 160 9.54 23.75 -19.58
CA ASN A 160 9.78 22.55 -20.40
C ASN A 160 8.70 21.49 -20.18
N GLU A 161 8.65 20.45 -21.02
CA GLU A 161 7.58 19.44 -21.00
C GLU A 161 7.41 18.79 -19.61
N ILE A 162 8.49 18.33 -18.99
CA ILE A 162 8.39 17.64 -17.68
C ILE A 162 8.10 18.60 -16.52
N GLN A 163 8.62 19.82 -16.57
CA GLN A 163 8.27 20.88 -15.61
C GLN A 163 6.79 21.23 -15.71
N PHE A 164 6.25 21.25 -16.92
CA PHE A 164 4.85 21.51 -17.16
C PHE A 164 3.95 20.39 -16.60
N GLU A 165 4.26 19.11 -16.86
CA GLU A 165 3.55 17.98 -16.24
C GLU A 165 3.58 18.06 -14.71
N ARG A 166 4.73 18.36 -14.11
CA ARG A 166 4.84 18.58 -12.65
C ARG A 166 3.95 19.72 -12.17
N LYS A 167 3.90 20.82 -12.92
CA LYS A 167 3.08 21.97 -12.55
C LYS A 167 1.58 21.67 -12.65
N LEU A 168 1.16 20.96 -13.70
CA LEU A 168 -0.20 20.46 -13.86
C LEU A 168 -0.59 19.54 -12.69
N TYR A 169 0.32 18.67 -12.25
CA TYR A 169 0.11 17.83 -11.06
C TYR A 169 -0.11 18.66 -9.79
N VAL A 170 0.75 19.66 -9.53
CA VAL A 170 0.59 20.59 -8.39
C VAL A 170 -0.76 21.29 -8.46
N ILE A 171 -1.12 21.85 -9.62
CA ILE A 171 -2.40 22.53 -9.83
C ILE A 171 -3.56 21.59 -9.55
N ARG A 172 -3.53 20.36 -10.08
CA ARG A 172 -4.59 19.37 -9.82
C ARG A 172 -4.76 19.12 -8.32
N LYS A 173 -3.67 18.86 -7.60
CA LYS A 173 -3.70 18.60 -6.15
C LYS A 173 -4.24 19.79 -5.37
N ARG A 174 -3.83 21.01 -5.72
CA ARG A 174 -4.34 22.24 -5.11
C ARG A 174 -5.83 22.43 -5.36
N VAL A 175 -6.30 22.23 -6.58
CA VAL A 175 -7.72 22.40 -6.90
C VAL A 175 -8.56 21.32 -6.24
N GLU A 176 -8.14 20.05 -6.30
CA GLU A 176 -8.82 18.94 -5.62
C GLU A 176 -9.00 19.24 -4.12
N LYS A 177 -7.94 19.75 -3.47
CA LYS A 177 -7.99 20.16 -2.06
C LYS A 177 -8.92 21.37 -1.84
N ALA A 178 -8.77 22.43 -2.63
CA ALA A 178 -9.57 23.65 -2.49
C ALA A 178 -11.06 23.38 -2.68
N VAL A 179 -11.44 22.57 -3.67
CA VAL A 179 -12.84 22.17 -3.87
C VAL A 179 -13.33 21.27 -2.73
N ALA A 180 -12.49 20.35 -2.24
CA ALA A 180 -12.82 19.48 -1.10
C ALA A 180 -13.12 20.25 0.19
N GLU A 181 -12.44 21.37 0.40
CA GLU A 181 -12.56 22.22 1.59
C GLU A 181 -13.60 23.35 1.40
N SER A 182 -14.02 23.62 0.17
CA SER A 182 -14.98 24.69 -0.16
C SER A 182 -16.42 24.40 0.27
N ALA A 183 -17.24 25.43 0.47
CA ALA A 183 -18.67 25.30 0.73
C ALA A 183 -19.52 25.10 -0.56
N ILE A 184 -18.91 24.71 -1.69
CA ILE A 184 -19.62 24.55 -2.97
C ILE A 184 -20.61 23.39 -2.85
N GLN A 185 -21.88 23.65 -3.17
CA GLN A 185 -22.91 22.62 -3.25
C GLN A 185 -22.62 21.65 -4.40
N GLY A 186 -22.78 20.35 -4.19
CA GLY A 186 -22.52 19.36 -5.23
C GLY A 186 -21.04 19.07 -5.49
N ARG A 187 -20.12 19.62 -4.67
CA ARG A 187 -18.65 19.45 -4.77
C ARG A 187 -18.21 17.99 -4.84
N GLU A 188 -19.01 17.06 -4.32
CA GLU A 188 -18.81 15.61 -4.44
C GLU A 188 -18.68 15.12 -5.90
N HIS A 189 -19.29 15.80 -6.87
CA HIS A 189 -19.18 15.48 -8.30
C HIS A 189 -17.83 15.91 -8.89
N PHE A 190 -17.10 16.79 -8.21
CA PHE A 190 -15.85 17.33 -8.72
C PHE A 190 -14.76 16.25 -8.73
N TYR A 191 -14.22 15.97 -9.91
CA TYR A 191 -13.10 15.05 -10.07
C TYR A 191 -12.31 15.35 -11.35
N VAL A 192 -10.98 15.26 -11.26
CA VAL A 192 -10.08 15.45 -12.42
C VAL A 192 -9.60 14.08 -12.89
N ALA A 193 -10.19 13.61 -14.00
CA ALA A 193 -9.88 12.29 -14.57
C ALA A 193 -8.47 12.23 -15.16
N SER A 194 -8.06 13.29 -15.85
CA SER A 194 -6.69 13.51 -16.32
C SER A 194 -6.41 15.01 -16.37
N LEU A 195 -5.14 15.39 -16.20
CA LEU A 195 -4.66 16.76 -16.45
C LEU A 195 -3.20 16.66 -16.92
N SER A 196 -2.99 16.63 -18.23
CA SER A 196 -1.68 16.35 -18.84
C SER A 196 -1.60 16.97 -20.25
N ALA A 197 -0.39 17.20 -20.73
CA ALA A 197 -0.07 17.50 -22.12
C ALA A 197 0.02 16.22 -22.98
N ASN A 198 0.27 15.07 -22.36
CA ASN A 198 0.61 13.83 -23.05
C ASN A 198 -0.58 12.86 -23.17
N THR A 199 -1.46 12.82 -22.17
CA THR A 199 -2.56 11.85 -22.11
C THR A 199 -3.90 12.51 -21.79
N ILE A 200 -4.98 11.86 -22.23
CA ILE A 200 -6.35 12.20 -21.88
C ILE A 200 -7.15 10.93 -21.59
N VAL A 201 -8.03 11.00 -20.60
CA VAL A 201 -8.85 9.87 -20.15
C VAL A 201 -10.33 10.16 -20.39
N TYR A 202 -11.04 9.25 -21.07
CA TYR A 202 -12.51 9.23 -21.16
C TYR A 202 -13.01 8.02 -20.36
N LYS A 203 -13.85 8.25 -19.34
CA LYS A 203 -14.34 7.18 -18.46
C LYS A 203 -15.65 7.56 -17.78
N GLY A 204 -16.41 6.57 -17.33
CA GLY A 204 -17.63 6.79 -16.56
C GLY A 204 -18.33 5.50 -16.15
N LEU A 205 -19.53 5.62 -15.57
CA LEU A 205 -20.43 4.47 -15.33
C LEU A 205 -21.06 4.02 -16.64
N LEU A 206 -20.27 3.30 -17.42
CA LEU A 206 -20.59 2.89 -18.77
C LEU A 206 -20.36 1.39 -18.88
N LEU A 207 -21.23 0.72 -19.62
CA LEU A 207 -20.90 -0.57 -20.22
C LEU A 207 -19.90 -0.33 -21.35
N PRO A 208 -19.00 -1.30 -21.63
CA PRO A 208 -18.03 -1.19 -22.72
C PRO A 208 -18.56 -0.64 -24.04
N HIS A 209 -19.67 -1.19 -24.54
CA HIS A 209 -20.28 -0.78 -25.82
C HIS A 209 -20.92 0.63 -25.78
N GLN A 210 -21.21 1.17 -24.60
CA GLN A 210 -21.77 2.51 -24.44
C GLN A 210 -20.72 3.61 -24.58
N MET A 211 -19.42 3.30 -24.50
CA MET A 211 -18.35 4.30 -24.52
C MET A 211 -18.45 5.26 -25.72
N ALA A 212 -18.50 4.73 -26.94
CA ALA A 212 -18.61 5.52 -28.15
C ALA A 212 -20.01 6.12 -28.36
N ALA A 213 -21.05 5.48 -27.81
CA ALA A 213 -22.42 6.00 -27.86
C ALA A 213 -22.60 7.21 -26.92
N TYR A 214 -21.96 7.20 -25.76
CA TYR A 214 -22.01 8.28 -24.77
C TYR A 214 -21.06 9.42 -25.15
N TYR A 215 -19.75 9.16 -25.28
CA TYR A 215 -18.75 10.17 -25.66
C TYR A 215 -18.66 10.32 -27.18
N GLN A 216 -19.33 11.32 -27.73
CA GLN A 216 -19.40 11.51 -29.19
C GLN A 216 -18.03 11.76 -29.83
N ASP A 217 -17.11 12.37 -29.08
CA ASP A 217 -15.73 12.63 -29.48
C ASP A 217 -15.00 11.38 -29.98
N LEU A 218 -15.30 10.20 -29.41
CA LEU A 218 -14.63 8.94 -29.74
C LEU A 218 -14.98 8.41 -31.14
N ASN A 219 -15.99 8.96 -31.81
CA ASN A 219 -16.37 8.59 -33.18
C ASN A 219 -15.71 9.48 -34.25
N ASP A 220 -15.03 10.55 -33.86
CA ASP A 220 -14.41 11.47 -34.80
C ASP A 220 -13.10 10.88 -35.37
N GLU A 221 -12.96 10.81 -36.69
CA GLU A 221 -11.77 10.25 -37.34
C GLU A 221 -10.47 10.99 -37.00
N ARG A 222 -10.56 12.25 -36.53
CA ARG A 222 -9.40 13.04 -36.08
C ARG A 222 -8.94 12.65 -34.67
N MET A 223 -9.74 11.87 -33.94
CA MET A 223 -9.38 11.25 -32.67
C MET A 223 -8.32 10.17 -32.91
N VAL A 224 -7.07 10.58 -33.10
CA VAL A 224 -5.95 9.69 -33.43
C VAL A 224 -5.02 9.49 -32.25
N SER A 225 -4.57 8.26 -32.06
CA SER A 225 -3.60 7.90 -31.03
C SER A 225 -2.68 6.77 -31.49
N ALA A 226 -1.46 6.70 -30.96
CA ALA A 226 -0.58 5.55 -31.21
C ALA A 226 -0.78 4.43 -30.18
N LEU A 227 -1.39 4.74 -29.03
CA LEU A 227 -1.74 3.79 -27.99
C LEU A 227 -3.16 4.03 -27.47
N ALA A 228 -3.81 2.98 -27.03
CA ALA A 228 -5.10 3.03 -26.35
C ALA A 228 -5.06 2.04 -25.18
N LEU A 229 -5.19 2.54 -23.97
CA LEU A 229 -5.27 1.74 -22.74
C LEU A 229 -6.72 1.71 -22.26
N VAL A 230 -7.29 0.53 -22.08
CA VAL A 230 -8.71 0.34 -21.76
C VAL A 230 -8.91 -0.52 -20.52
N HIS A 231 -10.05 -0.31 -19.88
CA HIS A 231 -10.44 -1.06 -18.70
C HIS A 231 -11.96 -1.18 -18.58
N SER A 232 -12.42 -2.39 -18.24
CA SER A 232 -13.80 -2.69 -17.85
C SER A 232 -13.82 -3.13 -16.38
N ARG A 233 -14.58 -2.42 -15.56
CA ARG A 233 -14.66 -2.64 -14.10
C ARG A 233 -15.74 -3.67 -13.76
N PHE A 234 -15.44 -4.56 -12.82
CA PHE A 234 -16.43 -5.37 -12.11
C PHE A 234 -16.29 -5.09 -10.62
N SER A 235 -17.37 -4.64 -10.02
CA SER A 235 -17.43 -4.39 -8.61
C SER A 235 -18.15 -5.53 -7.92
N THR A 236 -17.47 -6.17 -6.96
CA THR A 236 -18.04 -7.33 -6.27
C THR A 236 -19.01 -6.92 -5.16
N ASN A 237 -18.85 -5.70 -4.59
CA ASN A 237 -19.69 -5.18 -3.51
C ASN A 237 -19.91 -3.65 -3.56
N THR A 238 -19.27 -2.90 -4.47
CA THR A 238 -19.27 -1.43 -4.40
C THR A 238 -20.39 -0.78 -5.17
N PHE A 239 -20.89 0.33 -4.62
CA PHE A 239 -21.74 1.24 -5.36
C PHE A 239 -20.92 1.91 -6.48
N PRO A 240 -21.30 1.73 -7.76
CA PRO A 240 -20.53 2.26 -8.87
C PRO A 240 -20.57 3.80 -8.83
N THR A 241 -19.41 4.42 -9.03
CA THR A 241 -19.27 5.89 -9.01
C THR A 241 -18.33 6.36 -10.11
N TRP A 242 -18.65 7.52 -10.71
CA TRP A 242 -17.99 8.01 -11.92
C TRP A 242 -16.46 8.12 -11.75
N PRO A 243 -15.93 8.66 -10.63
CA PRO A 243 -14.50 8.76 -10.41
C PRO A 243 -13.75 7.43 -10.31
N ARG A 244 -14.43 6.36 -9.84
CA ARG A 244 -13.85 5.02 -9.62
C ARG A 244 -13.73 4.18 -10.89
N ALA A 245 -14.35 4.61 -11.99
CA ALA A 245 -14.05 4.02 -13.28
C ALA A 245 -12.55 4.18 -13.59
N HIS A 246 -11.98 3.21 -14.29
CA HIS A 246 -10.63 3.26 -14.84
C HIS A 246 -10.69 3.63 -16.32
N PRO A 247 -9.56 3.98 -16.97
CA PRO A 247 -8.21 4.14 -16.43
C PRO A 247 -8.07 5.23 -15.36
N TYR A 248 -7.02 5.14 -14.55
CA TYR A 248 -6.51 6.28 -13.79
C TYR A 248 -5.51 7.07 -14.65
N ARG A 249 -4.67 7.91 -14.06
CA ARG A 249 -3.86 8.88 -14.83
C ARG A 249 -2.70 8.21 -15.54
N TYR A 250 -2.15 7.17 -14.91
CA TYR A 250 -1.05 6.37 -15.45
C TYR A 250 -1.38 4.88 -15.52
N VAL A 251 -2.27 4.36 -14.66
CA VAL A 251 -2.49 2.90 -14.54
C VAL A 251 -3.92 2.41 -14.86
N CYS A 252 -3.96 1.19 -15.35
CA CYS A 252 -5.10 0.26 -15.24
C CYS A 252 -4.66 -0.93 -14.40
N HIS A 253 -5.45 -1.27 -13.38
CA HIS A 253 -5.15 -2.38 -12.48
C HIS A 253 -6.28 -3.40 -12.53
N ASN A 254 -5.92 -4.65 -12.76
CA ASN A 254 -6.77 -5.81 -12.58
C ASN A 254 -6.24 -6.58 -11.38
N GLY A 255 -6.97 -6.57 -10.27
CA GLY A 255 -6.43 -7.12 -9.05
C GLY A 255 -6.99 -6.46 -7.80
N GLU A 256 -6.33 -6.76 -6.68
CA GLU A 256 -6.58 -6.14 -5.39
C GLU A 256 -5.25 -5.97 -4.65
N ILE A 257 -4.97 -4.77 -4.13
CA ILE A 257 -3.81 -4.54 -3.25
C ILE A 257 -4.17 -4.90 -1.81
N ASN A 258 -3.75 -6.07 -1.35
CA ASN A 258 -4.09 -6.60 -0.03
C ASN A 258 -3.29 -5.98 1.12
N THR A 259 -2.26 -5.19 0.82
CA THR A 259 -1.45 -4.44 1.81
C THR A 259 -1.78 -2.95 1.86
N LEU A 260 -2.87 -2.52 1.19
CA LEU A 260 -3.20 -1.11 0.96
C LEU A 260 -3.10 -0.23 2.22
N LYS A 261 -3.69 -0.67 3.33
CA LYS A 261 -3.74 0.12 4.57
C LYS A 261 -2.35 0.43 5.12
N GLY A 262 -1.46 -0.58 5.11
CA GLY A 262 -0.05 -0.41 5.47
C GLY A 262 0.64 0.58 4.52
N ASN A 263 0.46 0.42 3.22
CA ASN A 263 1.09 1.28 2.21
C ASN A 263 0.65 2.76 2.36
N VAL A 264 -0.65 2.99 2.59
CA VAL A 264 -1.20 4.34 2.79
C VAL A 264 -0.63 4.97 4.08
N ASN A 265 -0.60 4.22 5.18
CA ASN A 265 -0.04 4.68 6.46
C ASN A 265 1.45 5.04 6.32
N TRP A 266 2.22 4.21 5.62
CA TRP A 266 3.63 4.47 5.38
C TRP A 266 3.85 5.68 4.46
N MET A 267 3.03 5.86 3.43
CA MET A 267 3.06 7.07 2.59
C MET A 267 2.73 8.34 3.39
N LYS A 268 1.76 8.27 4.31
CA LYS A 268 1.43 9.36 5.22
C LYS A 268 2.60 9.70 6.16
N ALA A 269 3.20 8.68 6.78
CA ALA A 269 4.34 8.84 7.67
C ALA A 269 5.56 9.47 6.98
N ARG A 270 5.74 9.25 5.67
CA ARG A 270 6.84 9.85 4.90
C ARG A 270 6.70 11.36 4.72
N GLN A 271 5.49 11.92 4.77
CA GLN A 271 5.26 13.34 4.44
C GLN A 271 6.10 14.31 5.28
N GLY A 272 6.40 13.97 6.54
CA GLY A 272 7.23 14.80 7.42
C GLY A 272 8.68 14.96 6.97
N ARG A 273 9.19 14.08 6.09
CA ARG A 273 10.58 14.09 5.60
C ARG A 273 10.70 14.15 4.09
N LEU A 274 9.58 14.27 3.37
CA LEU A 274 9.62 14.33 1.92
C LEU A 274 10.25 15.64 1.47
N HIS A 275 11.40 15.51 0.85
CA HIS A 275 12.09 16.59 0.16
C HIS A 275 12.30 16.20 -1.29
N SER A 276 12.19 17.15 -2.21
CA SER A 276 12.53 16.94 -3.62
C SER A 276 12.95 18.25 -4.22
N GLU A 277 14.15 18.30 -4.80
CA GLU A 277 14.63 19.48 -5.53
C GLU A 277 13.71 19.82 -6.72
N LEU A 278 13.07 18.82 -7.32
CA LEU A 278 12.22 18.98 -8.51
C LEU A 278 10.87 19.63 -8.19
N PHE A 279 10.34 19.40 -6.99
CA PHE A 279 9.12 20.05 -6.52
C PHE A 279 9.41 21.33 -5.71
N GLY A 280 10.55 21.39 -5.02
CA GLY A 280 10.94 22.54 -4.21
C GLY A 280 9.82 22.96 -3.25
N LYS A 281 9.42 24.24 -3.33
CA LYS A 281 8.36 24.82 -2.48
C LYS A 281 6.97 24.25 -2.76
N ASP A 282 6.76 23.56 -3.88
CA ASP A 282 5.46 22.98 -4.21
C ASP A 282 5.21 21.65 -3.47
N MET A 283 6.20 21.09 -2.77
CA MET A 283 6.08 19.80 -2.07
C MET A 283 4.89 19.77 -1.08
N GLU A 284 4.78 20.77 -0.21
CA GLU A 284 3.70 20.82 0.79
C GLU A 284 2.31 20.93 0.15
N LYS A 285 2.22 21.47 -1.06
CA LYS A 285 0.98 21.61 -1.82
C LYS A 285 0.45 20.26 -2.32
N LEU A 286 1.28 19.22 -2.33
CA LEU A 286 0.93 17.88 -2.78
C LEU A 286 0.27 17.02 -1.69
N PHE A 287 0.34 17.44 -0.42
CA PHE A 287 -0.18 16.65 0.69
C PHE A 287 -1.72 16.71 0.82
N PRO A 288 -2.39 15.58 1.10
CA PRO A 288 -1.83 14.23 1.19
C PRO A 288 -1.53 13.64 -0.19
N ILE A 289 -0.38 12.96 -0.35
CA ILE A 289 0.01 12.36 -1.65
C ILE A 289 -0.98 11.25 -2.03
N VAL A 290 -1.16 10.30 -1.12
CA VAL A 290 -2.15 9.22 -1.24
C VAL A 290 -3.33 9.55 -0.33
N SER A 291 -4.53 9.58 -0.88
CA SER A 291 -5.75 9.89 -0.13
C SER A 291 -6.40 8.60 0.40
N GLU A 292 -6.80 8.59 1.67
CA GLU A 292 -7.34 7.40 2.37
C GLU A 292 -8.71 6.92 1.82
N ASN A 293 -9.48 7.80 1.17
CA ASN A 293 -10.86 7.52 0.72
C ASN A 293 -10.97 7.12 -0.77
N GLN A 294 -9.92 6.54 -1.33
CA GLN A 294 -9.87 6.14 -2.74
C GLN A 294 -9.79 4.62 -2.89
N SER A 295 -10.07 4.09 -4.09
CA SER A 295 -9.83 2.67 -4.33
C SER A 295 -8.34 2.35 -4.24
N ASP A 296 -8.03 1.09 -3.97
CA ASP A 296 -6.65 0.57 -3.93
C ASP A 296 -5.81 0.98 -5.15
N SER A 297 -6.43 0.93 -6.31
CA SER A 297 -5.88 1.20 -7.63
C SER A 297 -5.61 2.69 -7.84
N ALA A 298 -6.47 3.57 -7.32
CA ALA A 298 -6.24 5.02 -7.30
C ALA A 298 -5.08 5.38 -6.36
N CYS A 299 -4.99 4.71 -5.21
CA CYS A 299 -3.88 4.90 -4.28
C CYS A 299 -2.54 4.50 -4.92
N LEU A 300 -2.51 3.40 -5.67
CA LEU A 300 -1.35 2.98 -6.45
C LEU A 300 -1.00 4.00 -7.55
N ASP A 301 -1.99 4.51 -8.28
CA ASP A 301 -1.80 5.55 -9.31
C ASP A 301 -1.18 6.83 -8.72
N ASN A 302 -1.67 7.28 -7.57
CA ASN A 302 -1.13 8.47 -6.88
C ASN A 302 0.32 8.26 -6.46
N ALA A 303 0.66 7.08 -5.92
CA ALA A 303 2.02 6.76 -5.53
C ALA A 303 2.93 6.71 -6.76
N LEU A 304 2.49 6.08 -7.85
CA LEU A 304 3.23 6.02 -9.11
C LEU A 304 3.48 7.41 -9.69
N GLU A 305 2.44 8.22 -9.80
CA GLU A 305 2.51 9.58 -10.32
C GLU A 305 3.49 10.44 -9.51
N PHE A 306 3.44 10.34 -8.18
CA PHE A 306 4.35 11.04 -7.29
C PHE A 306 5.82 10.64 -7.55
N LEU A 307 6.10 9.34 -7.67
CA LEU A 307 7.45 8.85 -7.96
C LEU A 307 7.95 9.27 -9.35
N LEU A 308 7.09 9.19 -10.37
CA LEU A 308 7.40 9.54 -11.74
C LEU A 308 7.73 11.04 -11.87
N LEU A 309 6.84 11.89 -11.38
CA LEU A 309 7.00 13.34 -11.41
C LEU A 309 8.12 13.81 -10.47
N GLY A 310 8.42 13.02 -9.43
CA GLY A 310 9.58 13.14 -8.56
C GLY A 310 10.92 12.71 -9.19
N GLY A 311 10.94 12.31 -10.48
CA GLY A 311 12.18 12.12 -11.24
C GLY A 311 12.56 10.66 -11.53
N ARG A 312 11.77 9.67 -11.09
CA ARG A 312 11.99 8.27 -11.47
C ARG A 312 11.38 8.00 -12.84
N SER A 313 12.00 7.10 -13.61
CA SER A 313 11.37 6.61 -14.84
C SER A 313 10.18 5.72 -14.50
N LEU A 314 9.22 5.62 -15.41
CA LEU A 314 8.01 4.81 -15.23
C LEU A 314 8.34 3.33 -14.86
N PRO A 315 9.27 2.64 -15.55
CA PRO A 315 9.67 1.29 -15.14
C PRO A 315 10.37 1.22 -13.77
N HIS A 316 11.17 2.23 -13.40
CA HIS A 316 11.83 2.28 -12.10
C HIS A 316 10.79 2.41 -10.97
N ALA A 317 9.84 3.32 -11.10
CA ALA A 317 8.77 3.47 -10.11
C ALA A 317 7.93 2.18 -9.97
N MET A 318 7.65 1.48 -11.07
CA MET A 318 6.98 0.18 -11.02
C MET A 318 7.81 -0.90 -10.33
N MET A 319 9.12 -0.96 -10.55
CA MET A 319 10.02 -1.90 -9.84
C MET A 319 10.10 -1.63 -8.33
N MET A 320 9.84 -0.40 -7.89
CA MET A 320 9.77 -0.07 -6.47
C MET A 320 8.43 -0.44 -5.83
N LEU A 321 7.32 -0.14 -6.52
CA LEU A 321 5.97 -0.40 -6.00
C LEU A 321 5.63 -1.89 -6.05
N ILE A 322 5.97 -2.58 -7.14
CA ILE A 322 5.70 -4.00 -7.38
C ILE A 322 7.03 -4.72 -7.68
N PRO A 323 7.91 -4.89 -6.68
CA PRO A 323 9.19 -5.55 -6.86
C PRO A 323 9.01 -7.06 -7.08
N GLU A 324 9.85 -7.64 -7.91
CA GLU A 324 9.91 -9.09 -8.11
C GLU A 324 10.42 -9.82 -6.85
N PRO A 325 10.16 -11.14 -6.71
CA PRO A 325 10.69 -11.89 -5.57
C PRO A 325 12.23 -12.01 -5.65
N TRP A 326 12.92 -11.25 -4.81
CA TRP A 326 14.39 -11.10 -4.85
C TRP A 326 15.15 -11.76 -3.68
N VAL A 327 14.50 -11.95 -2.53
CA VAL A 327 15.17 -12.37 -1.27
C VAL A 327 15.67 -13.82 -1.37
N ALA A 328 14.80 -14.75 -1.78
CA ALA A 328 15.10 -16.18 -1.82
C ALA A 328 15.44 -16.69 -3.24
N ASN A 329 15.70 -15.80 -4.20
CA ASN A 329 16.00 -16.19 -5.58
C ASN A 329 17.53 -16.33 -5.80
N PRO A 330 18.09 -17.55 -5.86
CA PRO A 330 19.53 -17.76 -6.01
C PRO A 330 20.03 -17.43 -7.43
N GLN A 331 19.16 -17.39 -8.42
CA GLN A 331 19.51 -17.13 -9.83
C GLN A 331 19.54 -15.64 -10.17
N MET A 332 19.12 -14.78 -9.25
CA MET A 332 19.12 -13.33 -9.47
C MET A 332 20.53 -12.76 -9.49
N ASP A 333 20.81 -11.92 -10.48
CA ASP A 333 22.03 -11.13 -10.56
C ASP A 333 22.27 -10.30 -9.27
N LEU A 334 23.54 -10.16 -8.86
CA LEU A 334 23.90 -9.54 -7.59
C LEU A 334 23.67 -8.03 -7.58
N ASP A 335 23.82 -7.36 -8.71
CA ASP A 335 23.57 -5.92 -8.79
C ASP A 335 22.06 -5.66 -8.74
N ARG A 336 21.27 -6.50 -9.42
CA ARG A 336 19.80 -6.49 -9.34
C ARG A 336 19.30 -6.78 -7.92
N ARG A 337 19.90 -7.74 -7.21
CA ARG A 337 19.62 -7.98 -5.79
C ARG A 337 19.97 -6.76 -4.94
N GLY A 338 21.13 -6.13 -5.20
CA GLY A 338 21.55 -4.90 -4.54
C GLY A 338 20.56 -3.75 -4.73
N PHE A 339 20.03 -3.59 -5.95
CA PHE A 339 18.98 -2.61 -6.25
C PHE A 339 17.72 -2.83 -5.41
N TYR A 340 17.19 -4.06 -5.36
CA TYR A 340 15.98 -4.33 -4.58
C TYR A 340 16.21 -4.23 -3.08
N GLN A 341 17.36 -4.68 -2.58
CA GLN A 341 17.71 -4.54 -1.17
C GLN A 341 17.80 -3.07 -0.76
N TYR A 342 18.37 -2.22 -1.62
CA TYR A 342 18.43 -0.78 -1.41
C TYR A 342 17.02 -0.16 -1.38
N HIS A 343 16.18 -0.45 -2.38
CA HIS A 343 14.84 0.14 -2.49
C HIS A 343 13.83 -0.40 -1.47
N ALA A 344 14.02 -1.62 -0.95
CA ALA A 344 13.21 -2.16 0.15
C ALA A 344 13.33 -1.33 1.44
N ALA A 345 14.38 -0.51 1.60
CA ALA A 345 14.47 0.46 2.68
C ALA A 345 13.53 1.66 2.46
N MET A 346 13.28 2.03 1.21
CA MET A 346 12.50 3.21 0.82
C MET A 346 11.01 2.93 0.69
N MET A 347 10.64 1.80 0.06
CA MET A 347 9.28 1.46 -0.31
C MET A 347 8.98 0.00 0.04
N GLU A 348 7.91 -0.21 0.79
CA GLU A 348 7.32 -1.53 0.98
C GLU A 348 6.55 -1.97 -0.27
N PRO A 349 6.56 -3.27 -0.61
CA PRO A 349 5.78 -3.77 -1.74
C PRO A 349 4.27 -3.50 -1.57
N TRP A 350 3.67 -2.99 -2.64
CA TRP A 350 2.22 -2.93 -2.83
C TRP A 350 1.76 -4.29 -3.34
N ASP A 351 1.50 -5.19 -2.38
CA ASP A 351 1.30 -6.62 -2.62
C ASP A 351 -0.19 -6.94 -2.87
N GLY A 352 -0.41 -8.14 -3.39
CA GLY A 352 -1.73 -8.66 -3.76
C GLY A 352 -1.79 -9.04 -5.25
N PRO A 353 -2.86 -9.74 -5.67
CA PRO A 353 -3.02 -10.11 -7.07
C PRO A 353 -3.07 -8.85 -7.93
N ALA A 354 -2.18 -8.71 -8.89
CA ALA A 354 -2.15 -7.52 -9.72
C ALA A 354 -1.64 -7.84 -11.13
N ALA A 355 -2.43 -7.47 -12.14
CA ALA A 355 -1.93 -7.15 -13.46
C ALA A 355 -2.10 -5.66 -13.65
N VAL A 356 -0.98 -4.94 -13.80
CA VAL A 356 -0.99 -3.48 -13.93
C VAL A 356 -0.47 -3.11 -15.30
N CYS A 357 -1.34 -2.52 -16.12
CA CYS A 357 -0.94 -1.83 -17.34
C CYS A 357 -0.70 -0.35 -17.03
N PHE A 358 0.35 0.23 -17.57
CA PHE A 358 0.74 1.61 -17.24
C PHE A 358 1.27 2.35 -18.47
N THR A 359 1.10 3.67 -18.50
CA THR A 359 1.61 4.53 -19.58
C THR A 359 1.77 5.98 -19.13
N ASP A 360 2.78 6.67 -19.67
CA ASP A 360 2.97 8.13 -19.59
C ASP A 360 2.63 8.83 -20.93
N GLY A 361 2.04 8.09 -21.88
CA GLY A 361 1.77 8.56 -23.24
C GLY A 361 2.93 8.35 -24.22
N LYS A 362 4.16 8.06 -23.77
CA LYS A 362 5.32 7.75 -24.63
C LYS A 362 5.71 6.27 -24.51
N LEU A 363 5.77 5.79 -23.28
CA LEU A 363 5.94 4.41 -22.90
C LEU A 363 4.59 3.80 -22.58
N ILE A 364 4.39 2.54 -22.93
CA ILE A 364 3.27 1.74 -22.44
C ILE A 364 3.76 0.34 -22.09
N GLY A 365 3.32 -0.18 -20.96
CA GLY A 365 3.77 -1.47 -20.50
C GLY A 365 2.81 -2.15 -19.56
N ALA A 366 3.20 -3.34 -19.13
CA ALA A 366 2.50 -4.10 -18.11
C ALA A 366 3.49 -4.85 -17.20
N THR A 367 3.11 -4.98 -15.93
CA THR A 367 3.77 -5.86 -14.96
C THR A 367 2.73 -6.72 -14.25
N LEU A 368 3.16 -7.88 -13.76
CA LEU A 368 2.39 -8.67 -12.81
C LEU A 368 2.90 -8.45 -11.39
N ASP A 369 2.07 -8.82 -10.42
CA ASP A 369 2.49 -9.06 -9.05
C ASP A 369 3.56 -10.16 -8.97
N ARG A 370 4.20 -10.26 -7.81
CA ARG A 370 5.28 -11.20 -7.53
C ARG A 370 4.92 -12.67 -7.72
N ASN A 371 3.64 -13.01 -7.59
CA ASN A 371 3.13 -14.38 -7.68
C ASN A 371 2.48 -14.64 -9.06
N GLY A 372 2.21 -13.59 -9.84
CA GLY A 372 1.56 -13.65 -11.14
C GLY A 372 0.14 -14.18 -11.06
N LEU A 373 -0.64 -13.69 -10.10
CA LEU A 373 -1.98 -14.19 -9.77
C LEU A 373 -3.06 -13.76 -10.77
N ARG A 374 -2.74 -12.85 -11.69
CA ARG A 374 -3.65 -12.36 -12.72
C ARG A 374 -3.13 -12.65 -14.14
N PRO A 375 -4.01 -13.04 -15.07
CA PRO A 375 -3.61 -13.36 -16.43
C PRO A 375 -3.29 -12.10 -17.22
N CYS A 376 -2.22 -12.16 -18.02
CA CYS A 376 -1.87 -11.12 -18.97
C CYS A 376 -1.22 -11.77 -20.21
N ARG A 377 -1.88 -11.66 -21.36
CA ARG A 377 -1.48 -12.25 -22.64
C ARG A 377 -1.20 -11.15 -23.64
N TYR A 378 -0.25 -11.37 -24.53
CA TYR A 378 0.02 -10.43 -25.61
C TYR A 378 0.29 -11.13 -26.93
N HIS A 379 0.05 -10.42 -28.03
CA HIS A 379 0.53 -10.78 -29.35
C HIS A 379 1.04 -9.54 -30.09
N VAL A 380 1.98 -9.78 -31.00
CA VAL A 380 2.60 -8.76 -31.84
C VAL A 380 2.38 -9.17 -33.28
N THR A 381 1.85 -8.27 -34.09
CA THR A 381 1.63 -8.51 -35.52
C THR A 381 2.85 -8.10 -36.34
N THR A 382 2.89 -8.55 -37.60
CA THR A 382 3.97 -8.26 -38.55
C THR A 382 4.05 -6.78 -38.94
N ASP A 383 2.91 -6.07 -38.95
CA ASP A 383 2.82 -4.62 -39.18
C ASP A 383 3.15 -3.76 -37.93
N GLY A 384 3.47 -4.42 -36.80
CA GLY A 384 3.94 -3.76 -35.59
C GLY A 384 2.84 -3.27 -34.65
N LEU A 385 1.64 -3.84 -34.72
CA LEU A 385 0.61 -3.71 -33.69
C LEU A 385 0.94 -4.64 -32.52
N VAL A 386 0.82 -4.13 -31.30
CA VAL A 386 0.88 -4.90 -30.07
C VAL A 386 -0.49 -4.84 -29.42
N VAL A 387 -1.02 -6.00 -29.07
CA VAL A 387 -2.23 -6.14 -28.28
C VAL A 387 -1.86 -6.92 -27.03
N LEU A 388 -2.12 -6.34 -25.86
CA LEU A 388 -1.93 -6.97 -24.57
C LEU A 388 -3.23 -6.85 -23.78
N ALA A 389 -3.73 -7.95 -23.21
CA ALA A 389 -4.94 -7.93 -22.41
C ALA A 389 -4.99 -9.09 -21.42
N SER A 390 -5.99 -9.06 -20.54
CA SER A 390 -6.29 -10.17 -19.63
C SER A 390 -6.59 -11.49 -20.36
N GLU A 391 -7.06 -11.42 -21.61
CA GLU A 391 -7.36 -12.58 -22.45
C GLU A 391 -6.75 -12.45 -23.85
N ALA A 392 -6.44 -13.59 -24.49
CA ALA A 392 -5.79 -13.59 -25.80
C ALA A 392 -6.76 -13.32 -26.97
N GLY A 393 -8.06 -13.60 -26.79
CA GLY A 393 -9.09 -13.51 -27.83
C GLY A 393 -9.68 -12.13 -28.05
N VAL A 394 -9.15 -11.08 -27.41
CA VAL A 394 -9.76 -9.73 -27.40
C VAL A 394 -9.67 -9.01 -28.73
N LEU A 395 -8.72 -9.37 -29.60
CA LEU A 395 -8.62 -8.84 -30.95
C LEU A 395 -8.05 -9.94 -31.85
N PRO A 396 -8.90 -10.62 -32.64
CA PRO A 396 -8.44 -11.70 -33.50
C PRO A 396 -7.54 -11.15 -34.62
N ALA A 397 -6.48 -11.88 -34.92
CA ALA A 397 -5.57 -11.64 -36.03
C ALA A 397 -5.32 -12.96 -36.76
N GLU A 398 -5.18 -12.90 -38.08
CA GLU A 398 -4.85 -14.06 -38.90
C GLU A 398 -3.48 -14.61 -38.52
N ALA A 399 -3.32 -15.93 -38.47
CA ALA A 399 -2.09 -16.56 -37.99
C ALA A 399 -0.83 -16.11 -38.77
N LYS A 400 -0.97 -15.83 -40.07
CA LYS A 400 0.10 -15.32 -40.95
C LYS A 400 0.59 -13.92 -40.57
N ASP A 401 -0.26 -13.12 -39.92
CA ASP A 401 0.03 -11.73 -39.55
C ASP A 401 0.61 -11.64 -38.13
N ILE A 402 0.75 -12.77 -37.42
CA ILE A 402 1.25 -12.80 -36.04
C ILE A 402 2.75 -13.08 -36.03
N ARG A 403 3.53 -12.10 -35.60
CA ARG A 403 4.97 -12.22 -35.38
C ARG A 403 5.31 -12.94 -34.09
N MET A 404 4.56 -12.68 -33.01
CA MET A 404 4.84 -13.22 -31.68
C MET A 404 3.55 -13.37 -30.86
N LYS A 405 3.48 -14.41 -30.02
CA LYS A 405 2.49 -14.54 -28.94
C LYS A 405 3.21 -14.86 -27.63
N GLY A 406 2.72 -14.32 -26.53
CA GLY A 406 3.31 -14.56 -25.21
C GLY A 406 2.34 -14.34 -24.06
N ARG A 407 2.88 -14.56 -22.87
CA ARG A 407 2.23 -14.23 -21.59
C ARG A 407 3.23 -13.50 -20.71
N LEU A 408 2.73 -12.60 -19.87
CA LEU A 408 3.55 -11.99 -18.85
C LEU A 408 3.85 -13.01 -17.74
N GLN A 409 5.06 -12.94 -17.18
CA GLN A 409 5.53 -13.84 -16.13
C GLN A 409 5.72 -13.05 -14.83
N PRO A 410 5.54 -13.68 -13.65
CA PRO A 410 5.81 -13.03 -12.38
C PRO A 410 7.21 -12.40 -12.37
N GLY A 411 7.29 -11.16 -11.89
CA GLY A 411 8.54 -10.41 -11.83
C GLY A 411 9.06 -9.84 -13.16
N ARG A 412 8.48 -10.17 -14.33
CA ARG A 412 8.88 -9.59 -15.62
C ARG A 412 7.98 -8.44 -16.05
N MET A 413 8.58 -7.47 -16.73
CA MET A 413 7.90 -6.32 -17.30
C MET A 413 7.85 -6.43 -18.83
N PHE A 414 6.71 -6.09 -19.41
CA PHE A 414 6.58 -5.90 -20.87
C PHE A 414 6.48 -4.41 -21.15
N LEU A 415 7.34 -3.86 -22.01
CA LEU A 415 7.40 -2.43 -22.27
C LEU A 415 7.56 -2.12 -23.76
N VAL A 416 6.75 -1.20 -24.26
CA VAL A 416 6.82 -0.65 -25.61
C VAL A 416 7.20 0.82 -25.50
N ASP A 417 8.27 1.20 -26.19
CA ASP A 417 8.66 2.59 -26.36
C ASP A 417 8.28 3.06 -27.76
N THR A 418 7.24 3.90 -27.82
CA THR A 418 6.70 4.42 -29.08
C THR A 418 7.60 5.48 -29.72
N VAL A 419 8.51 6.09 -28.96
CA VAL A 419 9.49 7.07 -29.43
C VAL A 419 10.69 6.36 -30.06
N GLN A 420 11.22 5.33 -29.40
CA GLN A 420 12.28 4.49 -29.97
C GLN A 420 11.78 3.53 -31.05
N GLY A 421 10.47 3.27 -31.09
CA GLY A 421 9.88 2.44 -32.11
C GLY A 421 10.11 0.94 -31.89
N ARG A 422 10.18 0.47 -30.65
CA ARG A 422 10.50 -0.94 -30.31
C ARG A 422 9.91 -1.41 -28.98
N ILE A 423 9.85 -2.74 -28.83
CA ILE A 423 9.63 -3.41 -27.54
C ILE A 423 10.99 -3.48 -26.84
N ILE A 424 11.06 -3.07 -25.58
CA ILE A 424 12.27 -3.14 -24.76
C ILE A 424 12.24 -4.44 -23.96
N ASP A 425 13.34 -5.20 -23.97
CA ASP A 425 13.43 -6.46 -23.22
C ASP A 425 13.51 -6.19 -21.70
N ASP A 426 12.92 -7.08 -20.90
CA ASP A 426 12.90 -7.00 -19.44
C ASP A 426 14.30 -6.89 -18.83
N GLU A 427 15.28 -7.64 -19.36
CA GLU A 427 16.66 -7.58 -18.87
C GLU A 427 17.33 -6.25 -19.23
N GLU A 428 17.03 -5.69 -20.41
CA GLU A 428 17.53 -4.37 -20.80
C GLU A 428 16.97 -3.26 -19.90
N ILE A 429 15.66 -3.28 -19.64
CA ILE A 429 14.98 -2.33 -18.74
C ILE A 429 15.66 -2.34 -17.37
N LYS A 430 15.82 -3.54 -16.80
CA LYS A 430 16.34 -3.71 -15.45
C LYS A 430 17.81 -3.42 -15.35
N ALA A 431 18.64 -3.89 -16.30
CA ALA A 431 20.06 -3.58 -16.35
C ALA A 431 20.29 -2.06 -16.42
N GLY A 432 19.50 -1.34 -17.23
CA GLY A 432 19.57 0.11 -17.32
C GLY A 432 19.26 0.82 -16.01
N ILE A 433 18.29 0.33 -15.23
CA ILE A 433 17.88 0.93 -13.94
C ILE A 433 18.84 0.57 -12.83
N VAL A 434 19.19 -0.71 -12.72
CA VAL A 434 20.12 -1.26 -11.73
C VAL A 434 21.50 -0.62 -11.88
N GLY A 435 21.96 -0.38 -13.11
CA GLY A 435 23.25 0.23 -13.41
C GLY A 435 23.32 1.75 -13.20
N ARG A 436 22.21 2.44 -12.85
CA ARG A 436 22.22 3.91 -12.67
C ARG A 436 23.14 4.37 -11.54
N LYS A 437 23.25 3.58 -10.48
CA LYS A 437 24.00 3.88 -9.26
C LYS A 437 24.59 2.57 -8.72
N PRO A 438 25.67 2.63 -7.91
CA PRO A 438 26.31 1.42 -7.38
C PRO A 438 25.54 0.87 -6.16
N TYR A 439 24.25 0.54 -6.33
CA TYR A 439 23.37 0.13 -5.21
C TYR A 439 23.92 -1.05 -4.42
N ARG A 440 24.47 -2.06 -5.11
CA ARG A 440 25.13 -3.19 -4.46
C ARG A 440 26.28 -2.74 -3.56
N SER A 441 27.15 -1.86 -4.05
CA SER A 441 28.27 -1.34 -3.25
C SER A 441 27.76 -0.60 -2.02
N TRP A 442 26.72 0.23 -2.17
CA TRP A 442 26.13 0.95 -1.04
C TRP A 442 25.60 -0.01 0.00
N VAL A 443 24.79 -0.98 -0.40
CA VAL A 443 24.22 -1.99 0.50
C VAL A 443 25.30 -2.79 1.22
N THR A 444 26.37 -3.20 0.53
CA THR A 444 27.48 -3.94 1.15
C THR A 444 28.31 -3.08 2.11
N GLN A 445 28.50 -1.80 1.82
CA GLN A 445 29.39 -0.93 2.62
C GLN A 445 28.69 -0.25 3.80
N TYR A 446 27.39 0.07 3.66
CA TYR A 446 26.65 0.87 4.64
C TYR A 446 25.59 0.08 5.38
N GLY A 447 25.12 -1.05 4.81
CA GLY A 447 24.19 -1.93 5.49
C GLY A 447 24.87 -2.66 6.64
N VAL A 448 24.17 -2.80 7.76
CA VAL A 448 24.66 -3.52 8.94
C VAL A 448 23.85 -4.80 9.09
N SER A 449 24.49 -5.96 9.04
CA SER A 449 23.83 -7.22 9.39
C SER A 449 23.91 -7.47 10.89
N LEU A 450 22.79 -7.78 11.53
CA LEU A 450 22.80 -8.12 12.97
C LEU A 450 23.71 -9.31 13.28
N ASP A 451 23.77 -10.29 12.36
CA ASP A 451 24.61 -11.49 12.49
C ASP A 451 26.12 -11.19 12.47
N GLU A 452 26.51 -10.02 11.93
CA GLU A 452 27.90 -9.58 11.81
C GLU A 452 28.33 -8.69 12.99
N LEU A 453 27.40 -8.27 13.84
CA LEU A 453 27.69 -7.47 15.03
C LEU A 453 28.36 -8.34 16.11
N PRO A 454 29.31 -7.77 16.88
CA PRO A 454 30.03 -8.50 17.91
C PRO A 454 29.08 -9.04 18.97
N ASP A 455 29.41 -10.20 19.53
CA ASP A 455 28.62 -10.78 20.61
C ASP A 455 28.63 -9.89 21.86
N PRO A 456 27.47 -9.71 22.52
CA PRO A 456 27.36 -8.83 23.66
C PRO A 456 28.09 -9.41 24.87
N LEU A 457 28.80 -8.57 25.61
CA LEU A 457 29.53 -8.99 26.82
C LEU A 457 28.58 -9.37 27.97
N ASN A 458 27.42 -8.74 28.06
CA ASN A 458 26.46 -8.92 29.15
C ASN A 458 25.06 -9.17 28.59
N VAL A 459 24.61 -10.44 28.63
CA VAL A 459 23.22 -10.80 28.36
C VAL A 459 22.48 -10.93 29.69
N PRO A 460 21.31 -10.28 29.87
CA PRO A 460 20.50 -10.44 31.06
C PRO A 460 20.21 -11.92 31.36
N GLN A 461 20.50 -12.33 32.59
CA GLN A 461 20.26 -13.70 33.04
C GLN A 461 18.83 -13.86 33.59
N PRO A 462 18.22 -15.05 33.49
CA PRO A 462 16.89 -15.30 34.04
C PRO A 462 16.83 -15.05 35.55
N ASP A 463 15.81 -14.31 35.99
CA ASP A 463 15.50 -14.15 37.41
C ASP A 463 14.57 -15.29 37.87
N HIS A 464 15.19 -16.43 38.22
CA HIS A 464 14.48 -17.65 38.62
C HIS A 464 13.54 -17.46 39.83
N PRO A 465 13.91 -16.76 40.92
CA PRO A 465 13.01 -16.55 42.06
C PRO A 465 11.64 -15.95 41.71
N THR A 466 11.59 -15.00 40.77
CA THR A 466 10.37 -14.23 40.46
C THR A 466 9.65 -14.73 39.21
N ILE A 467 10.17 -15.74 38.51
CA ILE A 467 9.69 -16.13 37.18
C ILE A 467 8.20 -16.50 37.17
N ARG A 468 7.73 -17.25 38.18
CA ARG A 468 6.32 -17.66 38.28
C ARG A 468 5.38 -16.47 38.51
N GLN A 469 5.82 -15.49 39.31
CA GLN A 469 5.08 -14.26 39.56
C GLN A 469 4.98 -13.42 38.27
N ARG A 470 6.09 -13.29 37.53
CA ARG A 470 6.11 -12.59 36.24
C ARG A 470 5.25 -13.31 35.21
N GLN A 471 5.35 -14.63 35.09
CA GLN A 471 4.47 -15.45 34.26
C GLN A 471 2.99 -15.19 34.58
N GLN A 472 2.62 -15.17 35.86
CA GLN A 472 1.25 -14.87 36.28
C GLN A 472 0.81 -13.46 35.87
N ALA A 473 1.63 -12.43 36.12
CA ALA A 473 1.33 -11.04 35.75
C ALA A 473 1.11 -10.87 34.23
N PHE A 474 1.88 -11.58 33.40
CA PHE A 474 1.71 -11.63 31.94
C PHE A 474 0.64 -12.64 31.46
N GLY A 475 -0.06 -13.30 32.39
CA GLY A 475 -1.17 -14.19 32.11
C GLY A 475 -0.78 -15.54 31.51
N TYR A 476 0.43 -16.04 31.78
CA TYR A 476 0.86 -17.39 31.40
C TYR A 476 0.13 -18.42 32.25
N THR A 477 -0.24 -19.52 31.62
CA THR A 477 -0.86 -20.68 32.28
C THR A 477 0.00 -21.92 32.08
N VAL A 478 -0.13 -22.89 33.00
CA VAL A 478 0.52 -24.20 32.88
C VAL A 478 0.07 -24.91 31.59
N GLU A 479 -1.18 -24.72 31.19
CA GLU A 479 -1.73 -25.26 29.94
C GLU A 479 -1.03 -24.67 28.71
N GLU A 480 -0.77 -23.36 28.67
CA GLU A 480 0.00 -22.74 27.57
C GLU A 480 1.44 -23.26 27.53
N LEU A 481 2.11 -23.37 28.68
CA LEU A 481 3.47 -23.92 28.73
C LEU A 481 3.52 -25.35 28.15
N LYS A 482 2.57 -26.21 28.54
CA LYS A 482 2.54 -27.63 28.14
C LYS A 482 1.95 -27.89 26.75
N MET A 483 0.86 -27.21 26.38
CA MET A 483 0.10 -27.50 25.17
C MET A 483 0.44 -26.57 24.01
N VAL A 484 1.05 -25.41 24.27
CA VAL A 484 1.41 -24.43 23.22
C VAL A 484 2.93 -24.37 23.05
N ILE A 485 3.68 -24.11 24.12
CA ILE A 485 5.15 -23.92 24.03
C ILE A 485 5.87 -25.26 23.84
N THR A 486 5.53 -26.31 24.59
CA THR A 486 6.21 -27.62 24.45
C THR A 486 6.17 -28.18 23.01
N PRO A 487 5.04 -28.18 22.28
CA PRO A 487 5.03 -28.62 20.89
C PRO A 487 5.95 -27.80 19.98
N MET A 488 6.02 -26.47 20.18
CA MET A 488 6.90 -25.56 19.42
C MET A 488 8.38 -25.89 19.60
N ILE A 489 8.81 -26.17 20.83
CA ILE A 489 10.21 -26.49 21.12
C ILE A 489 10.59 -27.94 20.80
N VAL A 490 9.62 -28.85 20.67
CA VAL A 490 9.89 -30.23 20.25
C VAL A 490 10.00 -30.32 18.73
N THR A 491 8.96 -29.85 18.03
CA THR A 491 8.79 -30.05 16.58
C THR A 491 9.33 -28.89 15.74
N GLY A 492 9.47 -27.70 16.33
CA GLY A 492 9.73 -26.47 15.58
C GLY A 492 8.52 -25.99 14.77
N GLU A 493 7.32 -26.42 15.14
CA GLU A 493 6.03 -26.06 14.53
C GLU A 493 5.00 -25.73 15.61
N GLU A 494 3.99 -24.94 15.27
CA GLU A 494 2.93 -24.59 16.22
C GLU A 494 2.10 -25.82 16.63
N ALA A 495 1.45 -25.73 17.79
CA ALA A 495 0.58 -26.80 18.27
C ALA A 495 -0.62 -27.03 17.33
N ILE A 496 -0.86 -28.30 16.96
CA ILE A 496 -2.06 -28.72 16.22
C ILE A 496 -3.10 -29.20 17.23
N SER A 497 -4.34 -28.73 17.07
CA SER A 497 -5.51 -29.17 17.84
C SER A 497 -6.70 -29.43 16.92
N SER A 498 -7.80 -29.91 17.48
CA SER A 498 -9.06 -30.21 16.78
C SER A 498 -10.26 -29.68 17.56
N MET A 499 -11.47 -29.79 16.98
CA MET A 499 -12.72 -29.21 17.47
C MET A 499 -12.80 -27.67 17.33
N GLY A 500 -14.01 -27.13 17.53
CA GLY A 500 -14.25 -25.69 17.54
C GLY A 500 -13.84 -25.03 18.86
N THR A 501 -13.69 -23.71 18.87
CA THR A 501 -13.46 -22.94 20.09
C THR A 501 -14.79 -22.77 20.83
N ASP A 502 -14.99 -23.51 21.92
CA ASP A 502 -16.17 -23.44 22.80
C ASP A 502 -15.96 -22.51 24.01
N THR A 503 -14.98 -21.62 23.93
CA THR A 503 -14.75 -20.58 24.95
C THR A 503 -15.51 -19.31 24.59
N PRO A 504 -16.02 -18.54 25.58
CA PRO A 504 -16.66 -17.26 25.33
C PRO A 504 -15.75 -16.30 24.57
N LEU A 505 -16.35 -15.38 23.82
CA LEU A 505 -15.62 -14.21 23.30
C LEU A 505 -14.97 -13.46 24.47
N ALA A 506 -13.83 -12.81 24.23
CA ALA A 506 -13.04 -12.19 25.29
C ALA A 506 -13.85 -11.22 26.16
N VAL A 507 -14.65 -10.36 25.51
CA VAL A 507 -15.58 -9.40 26.13
C VAL A 507 -16.69 -10.05 26.97
N LEU A 508 -16.98 -11.34 26.78
CA LEU A 508 -18.00 -12.10 27.52
C LEU A 508 -17.38 -13.05 28.56
N SER A 509 -16.07 -13.01 28.76
CA SER A 509 -15.39 -13.91 29.69
C SER A 509 -15.40 -13.36 31.11
N ASP A 510 -15.69 -14.22 32.09
CA ASP A 510 -15.57 -13.88 33.52
C ASP A 510 -14.11 -13.86 34.03
N ARG A 511 -13.16 -14.30 33.20
CA ARG A 511 -11.72 -14.32 33.52
C ARG A 511 -11.00 -13.18 32.80
N PRO A 512 -9.98 -12.56 33.40
CA PRO A 512 -9.22 -11.49 32.76
C PRO A 512 -8.57 -12.00 31.46
N GLN A 513 -8.86 -11.35 30.34
CA GLN A 513 -8.32 -11.72 29.04
C GLN A 513 -7.14 -10.86 28.64
N LEU A 514 -6.25 -11.41 27.82
CA LEU A 514 -5.21 -10.62 27.17
C LEU A 514 -5.81 -9.83 26.02
N LEU A 515 -5.28 -8.63 25.80
CA LEU A 515 -5.76 -7.71 24.78
C LEU A 515 -5.75 -8.35 23.37
N PHE A 516 -4.78 -9.23 23.10
CA PHE A 516 -4.70 -10.00 21.86
C PHE A 516 -5.98 -10.77 21.51
N LYS A 517 -6.71 -11.30 22.50
CA LYS A 517 -7.89 -12.13 22.25
C LYS A 517 -9.08 -11.37 21.66
N TYR A 518 -9.09 -10.04 21.80
CA TYR A 518 -10.09 -9.16 21.20
C TYR A 518 -9.87 -8.97 19.69
N PHE A 519 -8.66 -9.26 19.17
CA PHE A 519 -8.34 -9.14 17.75
C PHE A 519 -8.48 -10.48 17.04
N LYS A 520 -9.20 -10.49 15.92
CA LYS A 520 -9.37 -11.66 15.05
C LYS A 520 -8.62 -11.42 13.74
N GLN A 521 -7.85 -12.41 13.31
CA GLN A 521 -7.11 -12.35 12.05
C GLN A 521 -8.09 -12.26 10.89
N LEU A 522 -7.92 -11.24 10.04
CA LEU A 522 -8.60 -11.21 8.76
C LEU A 522 -7.96 -12.23 7.81
N PHE A 523 -8.76 -12.75 6.89
CA PHE A 523 -8.30 -13.67 5.87
C PHE A 523 -9.04 -13.40 4.56
N ALA A 524 -8.38 -13.74 3.46
CA ALA A 524 -8.90 -13.48 2.13
C ALA A 524 -9.96 -14.52 1.76
N GLN A 525 -11.07 -14.05 1.18
CA GLN A 525 -12.12 -14.88 0.61
C GLN A 525 -12.61 -14.24 -0.68
N VAL A 526 -12.62 -15.01 -1.77
CA VAL A 526 -13.08 -14.62 -3.12
C VAL A 526 -12.25 -13.53 -3.80
N THR A 527 -12.07 -12.36 -3.19
CA THR A 527 -11.53 -11.16 -3.85
C THR A 527 -10.03 -11.28 -4.16
N ASN A 528 -9.29 -11.92 -3.28
CA ASN A 528 -7.91 -12.32 -3.48
C ASN A 528 -7.67 -13.74 -2.94
N PRO A 529 -6.75 -14.53 -3.53
CA PRO A 529 -6.41 -15.86 -3.03
C PRO A 529 -5.39 -15.78 -1.88
N PRO A 530 -5.46 -16.71 -0.91
CA PRO A 530 -4.34 -16.94 0.00
C PRO A 530 -3.15 -17.59 -0.73
N ILE A 531 -1.97 -17.54 -0.10
CA ILE A 531 -0.73 -18.16 -0.59
C ILE A 531 -0.47 -19.45 0.20
N ASP A 532 0.18 -20.43 -0.43
CA ASP A 532 0.68 -21.62 0.27
C ASP A 532 2.05 -21.32 0.92
N PRO A 533 2.13 -21.18 2.25
CA PRO A 533 3.36 -20.76 2.93
C PRO A 533 4.45 -21.84 2.93
N ILE A 534 4.14 -23.05 2.48
CA ILE A 534 5.06 -24.20 2.42
C ILE A 534 5.54 -24.40 0.98
N ARG A 535 4.61 -24.52 0.03
CA ARG A 535 4.94 -24.81 -1.38
C ARG A 535 5.44 -23.59 -2.14
N GLU A 536 5.00 -22.40 -1.74
CA GLU A 536 5.34 -21.12 -2.36
C GLU A 536 6.25 -20.28 -1.45
N GLN A 537 6.99 -20.91 -0.54
CA GLN A 537 7.86 -20.20 0.42
C GLN A 537 8.88 -19.25 -0.25
N LEU A 538 9.32 -19.53 -1.47
CA LEU A 538 10.29 -18.72 -2.22
C LEU A 538 9.82 -17.28 -2.51
N VAL A 539 8.51 -17.04 -2.56
CA VAL A 539 7.96 -15.69 -2.75
C VAL A 539 7.77 -14.96 -1.42
N MET A 540 7.90 -15.65 -0.29
CA MET A 540 7.67 -15.09 1.04
C MET A 540 8.98 -14.69 1.74
N SER A 541 8.91 -13.72 2.66
CA SER A 541 10.09 -13.28 3.41
C SER A 541 9.74 -12.71 4.80
N LEU A 542 10.55 -13.13 5.79
CA LEU A 542 10.57 -12.55 7.14
C LEU A 542 11.75 -11.58 7.35
N VAL A 543 12.57 -11.36 6.33
CA VAL A 543 13.68 -10.41 6.40
C VAL A 543 13.12 -9.01 6.57
N THR A 544 13.58 -8.32 7.60
CA THR A 544 13.21 -6.92 7.86
C THR A 544 14.44 -6.08 8.16
N ASN A 545 14.28 -4.77 8.06
CA ASN A 545 15.33 -3.80 8.34
C ASN A 545 14.85 -2.87 9.44
N ILE A 546 15.63 -2.73 10.51
CA ILE A 546 15.37 -1.88 11.65
C ILE A 546 16.10 -0.56 11.46
N GLY A 547 15.45 0.53 11.86
CA GLY A 547 16.02 1.88 11.83
C GLY A 547 15.26 2.82 10.88
N PRO A 548 15.70 4.07 10.78
CA PRO A 548 15.04 5.12 10.03
C PRO A 548 14.84 4.73 8.56
N LYS A 549 13.70 5.16 8.00
CA LYS A 549 13.40 5.11 6.57
C LYS A 549 13.91 6.40 5.92
N PRO A 550 14.68 6.33 4.84
CA PRO A 550 15.24 7.49 4.16
C PRO A 550 14.16 8.31 3.42
N ASN A 551 14.56 9.49 2.93
CA ASN A 551 13.73 10.25 2.00
C ASN A 551 13.42 9.40 0.76
N LEU A 552 12.14 9.36 0.36
CA LEU A 552 11.69 8.53 -0.75
C LEU A 552 12.23 9.03 -2.10
N MET A 553 12.59 10.31 -2.22
CA MET A 553 13.00 10.90 -3.51
C MET A 553 14.52 10.86 -3.77
N ASP A 554 15.34 10.78 -2.71
CA ASP A 554 16.78 10.91 -2.84
C ASP A 554 17.49 9.56 -2.76
N GLU A 555 18.49 9.38 -3.63
CA GLU A 555 19.32 8.17 -3.71
C GLU A 555 20.72 8.46 -3.15
N SER A 556 20.93 8.13 -1.88
CA SER A 556 22.22 8.27 -1.18
C SER A 556 22.74 6.93 -0.63
N PRO A 557 24.05 6.74 -0.44
CA PRO A 557 24.59 5.57 0.26
C PRO A 557 24.00 5.40 1.66
N GLU A 558 23.78 6.50 2.37
CA GLU A 558 23.25 6.52 3.75
C GLU A 558 21.83 5.95 3.83
N SER A 559 21.06 5.98 2.75
CA SER A 559 19.70 5.45 2.69
C SER A 559 19.59 3.95 3.04
N CYS A 560 20.70 3.20 2.95
CA CYS A 560 20.74 1.78 3.30
C CYS A 560 21.43 1.48 4.64
N ARG A 561 21.81 2.51 5.42
CA ARG A 561 22.39 2.38 6.77
C ARG A 561 21.31 1.99 7.79
N ARG A 562 20.97 0.70 7.79
CA ARG A 562 19.92 0.09 8.63
C ARG A 562 20.41 -1.26 9.11
N ILE A 563 19.82 -1.75 10.20
CA ILE A 563 20.13 -3.08 10.73
C ILE A 563 19.25 -4.11 10.02
N LYS A 564 19.85 -4.94 9.17
CA LYS A 564 19.21 -6.08 8.55
C LYS A 564 19.08 -7.21 9.57
N VAL A 565 17.87 -7.77 9.68
CA VAL A 565 17.58 -8.96 10.47
C VAL A 565 16.87 -10.01 9.61
N GLN A 566 17.19 -11.28 9.81
CA GLN A 566 16.63 -12.37 8.99
C GLN A 566 15.15 -12.66 9.31
N GLN A 567 14.71 -12.25 10.49
CA GLN A 567 13.41 -12.56 11.06
C GLN A 567 13.02 -11.48 12.08
N PRO A 568 11.73 -11.32 12.42
CA PRO A 568 11.28 -10.30 13.37
C PRO A 568 11.53 -10.66 14.83
N ILE A 569 11.86 -11.91 15.15
CA ILE A 569 12.08 -12.39 16.53
C ILE A 569 13.56 -12.30 16.89
N LEU A 570 13.86 -11.55 17.95
CA LEU A 570 15.21 -11.35 18.46
C LEU A 570 15.46 -12.18 19.72
N THR A 571 16.62 -12.82 19.79
CA THR A 571 17.12 -13.41 21.04
C THR A 571 17.50 -12.31 22.04
N ASN A 572 17.69 -12.67 23.32
CA ASN A 572 18.18 -11.71 24.31
C ASN A 572 19.57 -11.17 23.92
N ALA A 573 20.42 -12.01 23.33
CA ALA A 573 21.73 -11.60 22.83
C ALA A 573 21.61 -10.59 21.68
N ASP A 574 20.74 -10.86 20.70
CA ASP A 574 20.48 -9.96 19.57
C ASP A 574 20.04 -8.57 20.02
N LEU A 575 19.13 -8.50 21.00
CA LEU A 575 18.69 -7.21 21.54
C LEU A 575 19.84 -6.47 22.22
N GLN A 576 20.73 -7.17 22.94
CA GLN A 576 21.90 -6.54 23.54
C GLN A 576 22.92 -6.08 22.48
N LYS A 577 23.07 -6.79 21.36
CA LYS A 577 23.88 -6.31 20.22
C LYS A 577 23.39 -4.94 19.77
N ILE A 578 22.07 -4.77 19.62
CA ILE A 578 21.46 -3.50 19.20
C ILE A 578 21.63 -2.39 20.27
N ARG A 579 21.50 -2.72 21.56
CA ARG A 579 21.73 -1.76 22.66
C ARG A 579 23.19 -1.30 22.73
N GLY A 580 24.13 -2.19 22.44
CA GLY A 580 25.57 -1.96 22.59
C GLY A 580 26.27 -1.46 21.32
N ILE A 581 25.54 -1.12 20.25
CA ILE A 581 26.16 -0.63 19.01
C ILE A 581 26.94 0.65 19.32
N SER A 582 28.25 0.60 19.09
CA SER A 582 29.17 1.73 19.34
C SER A 582 29.20 2.74 18.19
N ASP A 583 28.51 2.46 17.08
CA ASP A 583 28.39 3.37 15.95
C ASP A 583 27.51 4.59 16.35
N PRO A 584 28.02 5.83 16.24
CA PRO A 584 27.28 7.04 16.62
C PRO A 584 26.02 7.28 15.79
N HIS A 585 25.88 6.61 14.65
CA HIS A 585 24.68 6.62 13.81
C HIS A 585 23.61 5.61 14.28
N PHE A 586 23.89 4.76 15.27
CA PHE A 586 22.93 3.75 15.75
C PHE A 586 22.61 3.99 17.24
N LYS A 587 22.01 5.16 17.53
CA LYS A 587 21.61 5.51 18.90
C LYS A 587 20.30 4.85 19.29
N SER A 588 20.34 4.02 20.34
CA SER A 588 19.16 3.39 20.91
C SER A 588 18.77 3.98 22.27
N LYS A 589 17.46 4.02 22.56
CA LYS A 589 16.91 4.39 23.87
C LYS A 589 15.87 3.37 24.30
N THR A 590 15.97 2.91 25.54
CA THR A 590 14.92 2.07 26.15
C THR A 590 13.90 2.96 26.83
N LEU A 591 12.63 2.79 26.43
CA LEU A 591 11.47 3.47 27.00
C LEU A 591 10.71 2.47 27.87
N ARG A 592 10.40 2.86 29.09
CA ARG A 592 9.75 1.99 30.07
C ARG A 592 8.26 1.89 29.78
N MET A 593 7.75 0.67 29.65
CA MET A 593 6.37 0.32 29.34
C MET A 593 5.67 -0.21 30.61
N LEU A 594 5.71 0.56 31.70
CA LEU A 594 5.15 0.20 33.01
C LEU A 594 4.31 1.34 33.58
N PHE A 595 3.29 1.02 34.37
CA PHE A 595 2.46 1.98 35.11
C PHE A 595 2.32 1.57 36.59
N ARG A 596 1.99 2.50 37.48
CA ARG A 596 1.94 2.20 38.92
C ARG A 596 0.66 1.51 39.29
N VAL A 597 0.76 0.43 40.07
CA VAL A 597 -0.40 -0.30 40.60
C VAL A 597 -1.27 0.62 41.47
N ALA A 598 -0.65 1.56 42.21
CA ALA A 598 -1.34 2.51 43.08
C ALA A 598 -2.25 3.51 42.33
N GLU A 599 -2.04 3.75 41.04
CA GLU A 599 -2.88 4.63 40.21
C GLU A 599 -4.19 3.94 39.77
N GLY A 600 -4.31 2.64 40.04
CA GLY A 600 -5.47 1.84 39.68
C GLY A 600 -5.68 1.73 38.16
N PRO A 601 -6.86 1.24 37.73
CA PRO A 601 -7.15 1.00 36.31
C PRO A 601 -7.06 2.24 35.41
N GLY A 602 -7.25 3.44 35.98
CA GLY A 602 -7.18 4.70 35.25
C GLY A 602 -5.76 5.10 34.83
N GLY A 603 -4.73 4.66 35.57
CA GLY A 603 -3.33 5.02 35.30
C GLY A 603 -2.79 4.47 33.97
N LEU A 604 -3.41 3.42 33.42
CA LEU A 604 -2.98 2.83 32.15
C LEU A 604 -3.02 3.84 30.99
N GLY A 605 -4.09 4.63 30.88
CA GLY A 605 -4.24 5.60 29.80
C GLY A 605 -3.17 6.69 29.83
N GLU A 606 -2.92 7.25 31.01
CA GLU A 606 -1.89 8.28 31.23
C GLU A 606 -0.49 7.74 30.95
N ALA A 607 -0.19 6.52 31.39
CA ALA A 607 1.11 5.89 31.14
C ALA A 607 1.37 5.62 29.65
N VAL A 608 0.33 5.26 28.88
CA VAL A 608 0.44 5.13 27.41
C VAL A 608 0.67 6.48 26.74
N ASP A 609 0.03 7.55 27.21
CA ASP A 609 0.25 8.89 26.70
C ASP A 609 1.66 9.41 27.00
N ASP A 610 2.16 9.17 28.22
CA ASP A 610 3.53 9.49 28.61
C ASP A 610 4.54 8.70 27.76
N LEU A 611 4.29 7.43 27.49
CA LEU A 611 5.13 6.62 26.59
C LEU A 611 5.19 7.23 25.18
N CYS A 612 4.07 7.72 24.64
CA CYS A 612 4.03 8.43 23.36
C CYS A 612 4.87 9.72 23.39
N GLN A 613 4.75 10.51 24.46
CA GLN A 613 5.52 11.75 24.62
C GLN A 613 7.03 11.47 24.75
N GLN A 614 7.41 10.47 25.53
CA GLN A 614 8.80 10.03 25.67
C GLN A 614 9.38 9.57 24.32
N ALA A 615 8.59 8.88 23.49
CA ALA A 615 9.01 8.49 22.15
C ALA A 615 9.28 9.71 21.26
N SER A 616 8.37 10.69 21.20
CA SER A 616 8.60 11.94 20.44
C SER A 616 9.81 12.72 20.98
N GLN A 617 10.01 12.73 22.29
CA GLN A 617 11.17 13.40 22.90
C GLN A 617 12.49 12.68 22.57
N ALA A 618 12.51 11.35 22.58
CA ALA A 618 13.67 10.56 22.16
C ALA A 618 14.06 10.84 20.70
N ILE A 619 13.08 10.99 19.82
CA ILE A 619 13.33 11.35 18.42
C ILE A 619 13.99 12.74 18.32
N LYS A 620 13.48 13.73 19.07
CA LYS A 620 14.07 15.08 19.14
C LYS A 620 15.50 15.07 19.67
N GLU A 621 15.83 14.14 20.57
CA GLU A 621 17.18 13.93 21.10
C GLU A 621 18.11 13.18 20.12
N GLY A 622 17.60 12.75 18.97
CA GLY A 622 18.36 12.08 17.90
C GLY A 622 18.53 10.58 18.11
N TYR A 623 17.62 9.92 18.86
CA TYR A 623 17.59 8.47 18.94
C TYR A 623 16.85 7.87 17.74
N GLU A 624 17.47 6.89 17.10
CA GLU A 624 16.97 6.24 15.88
C GLU A 624 16.35 4.85 16.15
N PHE A 625 16.61 4.29 17.33
CA PHE A 625 16.10 2.98 17.74
C PHE A 625 15.41 3.11 19.10
N LEU A 626 14.10 2.91 19.14
CA LEU A 626 13.34 2.95 20.38
C LEU A 626 13.00 1.52 20.79
N ILE A 627 13.45 1.15 21.99
CA ILE A 627 13.16 -0.15 22.60
C ILE A 627 12.08 0.07 23.65
N LEU A 628 10.84 -0.32 23.35
CA LEU A 628 9.75 -0.32 24.33
C LEU A 628 9.90 -1.57 25.20
N SER A 629 10.03 -1.40 26.51
CA SER A 629 10.34 -2.52 27.42
C SER A 629 9.41 -2.57 28.62
N ASP A 630 8.77 -3.72 28.83
CA ASP A 630 8.04 -4.04 30.06
C ASP A 630 8.92 -4.77 31.10
N ARG A 631 10.26 -4.81 30.92
CA ARG A 631 11.13 -5.30 31.99
C ARG A 631 11.04 -4.39 33.22
N GLY A 632 10.98 -5.01 34.40
CA GLY A 632 10.86 -4.32 35.68
C GLY A 632 9.49 -4.45 36.35
N VAL A 633 8.58 -5.28 35.81
CA VAL A 633 7.33 -5.65 36.48
C VAL A 633 7.61 -6.21 37.87
N ASN A 634 6.91 -5.67 38.87
CA ASN A 634 6.95 -6.10 40.26
C ASN A 634 5.65 -5.69 40.98
N GLU A 635 5.62 -5.78 42.30
CA GLU A 635 4.44 -5.43 43.12
C GLU A 635 3.99 -3.95 43.02
N GLU A 636 4.90 -3.03 42.65
CA GLU A 636 4.60 -1.61 42.51
C GLU A 636 4.28 -1.21 41.06
N TRP A 637 4.84 -1.92 40.09
CA TRP A 637 4.80 -1.59 38.66
C TRP A 637 4.15 -2.71 37.85
N ALA A 638 2.98 -2.42 37.29
CA ALA A 638 2.29 -3.29 36.34
C ALA A 638 2.76 -3.00 34.90
N PRO A 639 2.77 -4.01 34.01
CA PRO A 639 3.11 -3.81 32.60
C PRO A 639 1.99 -3.09 31.85
N ILE A 640 2.32 -2.10 31.04
CA ILE A 640 1.40 -1.65 29.99
C ILE A 640 1.28 -2.82 28.99
N PRO A 641 0.06 -3.29 28.65
CA PRO A 641 -0.10 -4.37 27.67
C PRO A 641 0.66 -4.05 26.38
N SER A 642 1.50 -4.98 25.96
CA SER A 642 2.49 -4.76 24.91
C SER A 642 1.87 -4.32 23.59
N LEU A 643 0.67 -4.84 23.27
CA LEU A 643 -0.09 -4.49 22.09
C LEU A 643 -0.57 -3.04 22.08
N ILE A 644 -1.07 -2.51 23.20
CA ILE A 644 -1.49 -1.11 23.25
C ILE A 644 -0.28 -0.17 23.29
N GLY A 645 0.78 -0.53 24.01
CA GLY A 645 2.01 0.25 24.07
C GLY A 645 2.64 0.46 22.69
N ILE A 646 2.85 -0.63 21.92
CA ILE A 646 3.45 -0.51 20.59
C ILE A 646 2.53 0.20 19.60
N SER A 647 1.23 -0.09 19.63
CA SER A 647 0.26 0.48 18.70
C SER A 647 0.08 1.98 18.93
N ALA A 648 -0.02 2.40 20.20
CA ALA A 648 -0.12 3.79 20.59
C ALA A 648 1.08 4.60 20.08
N VAL A 649 2.30 4.14 20.37
CA VAL A 649 3.53 4.79 19.89
C VAL A 649 3.58 4.81 18.36
N HIS A 650 3.27 3.69 17.69
CA HIS A 650 3.26 3.64 16.23
C HIS A 650 2.30 4.69 15.63
N HIS A 651 1.04 4.73 16.07
CA HIS A 651 0.05 5.66 15.54
C HIS A 651 0.32 7.11 15.90
N HIS A 652 0.84 7.36 17.12
CA HIS A 652 1.26 8.69 17.55
C HIS A 652 2.33 9.26 16.61
N LEU A 653 3.39 8.48 16.35
CA LEU A 653 4.47 8.88 15.45
C LEU A 653 4.02 8.97 13.99
N VAL A 654 3.02 8.19 13.55
CA VAL A 654 2.43 8.34 12.21
C VAL A 654 1.67 9.66 12.09
N ARG A 655 0.91 10.06 13.12
CA ARG A 655 0.19 11.35 13.16
C ARG A 655 1.12 12.54 13.19
N GLU A 656 2.24 12.44 13.91
CA GLU A 656 3.30 13.47 13.93
C GLU A 656 4.21 13.43 12.70
N CYS A 657 4.03 12.48 11.78
CA CYS A 657 4.89 12.26 10.61
C CYS A 657 6.37 12.00 10.96
N THR A 658 6.65 11.47 12.15
CA THR A 658 7.99 11.14 12.67
C THR A 658 8.25 9.63 12.72
N ARG A 659 7.26 8.77 12.40
CA ARG A 659 7.42 7.30 12.44
C ARG A 659 8.54 6.77 11.54
N THR A 660 8.87 7.47 10.45
CA THR A 660 9.96 7.10 9.56
C THR A 660 11.33 7.37 10.17
N GLU A 661 11.44 8.11 11.26
CA GLU A 661 12.73 8.47 11.89
C GLU A 661 13.28 7.39 12.81
N VAL A 662 12.47 6.39 13.15
CA VAL A 662 12.84 5.38 14.15
C VAL A 662 12.51 3.95 13.76
N GLY A 663 13.37 3.03 14.19
CA GLY A 663 13.02 1.62 14.38
C GLY A 663 12.33 1.41 15.72
N LEU A 664 11.18 0.74 15.73
CA LEU A 664 10.51 0.32 16.96
C LEU A 664 10.85 -1.15 17.25
N ILE A 665 11.42 -1.40 18.42
CA ILE A 665 11.78 -2.71 18.93
C ILE A 665 10.97 -2.91 20.21
N LEU A 666 10.37 -4.09 20.37
CA LEU A 666 9.56 -4.41 21.54
C LEU A 666 10.24 -5.50 22.36
N GLU A 667 10.67 -5.18 23.57
CA GLU A 667 11.12 -6.14 24.57
C GLU A 667 9.95 -6.41 25.51
N THR A 668 9.39 -7.62 25.47
CA THR A 668 8.16 -7.90 26.20
C THR A 668 8.10 -9.30 26.79
N GLY A 669 7.54 -9.39 27.99
CA GLY A 669 7.22 -10.65 28.64
C GLY A 669 5.88 -11.25 28.22
N GLU A 670 5.06 -10.57 27.41
CA GLU A 670 3.68 -10.98 27.13
C GLU A 670 3.51 -12.03 26.00
N PRO A 671 4.16 -11.93 24.82
CA PRO A 671 3.87 -12.79 23.67
C PRO A 671 4.57 -14.16 23.75
N ARG A 672 3.79 -15.22 23.52
CA ARG A 672 4.20 -16.63 23.52
C ARG A 672 3.53 -17.49 22.44
N ASP A 673 2.54 -16.96 21.72
CA ASP A 673 1.92 -17.64 20.58
C ASP A 673 2.02 -16.82 19.28
N VAL A 674 1.84 -17.50 18.15
CA VAL A 674 1.98 -16.92 16.81
C VAL A 674 1.05 -15.73 16.57
N HIS A 675 -0.18 -15.77 17.10
CA HIS A 675 -1.16 -14.72 16.90
C HIS A 675 -0.77 -13.43 17.63
N GLN A 676 -0.19 -13.55 18.82
CA GLN A 676 0.31 -12.42 19.59
C GLN A 676 1.45 -11.71 18.85
N PHE A 677 2.43 -12.46 18.33
CA PHE A 677 3.48 -11.89 17.49
C PHE A 677 2.93 -11.21 16.22
N ALA A 678 1.96 -11.83 15.55
CA ALA A 678 1.31 -11.22 14.39
C ALA A 678 0.60 -9.91 14.74
N CYS A 679 -0.09 -9.82 15.87
CA CYS A 679 -0.71 -8.56 16.31
C CYS A 679 0.36 -7.48 16.51
N LEU A 680 1.41 -7.77 17.28
CA LEU A 680 2.47 -6.81 17.56
C LEU A 680 3.12 -6.26 16.29
N ILE A 681 3.44 -7.13 15.31
CA ILE A 681 3.99 -6.72 14.01
C ILE A 681 2.95 -5.91 13.22
N GLY A 682 1.70 -6.39 13.15
CA GLY A 682 0.61 -5.74 12.41
C GLY A 682 0.27 -4.34 12.91
N TYR A 683 0.58 -4.02 14.17
CA TYR A 683 0.41 -2.72 14.80
C TYR A 683 1.72 -1.91 14.95
N GLY A 684 2.81 -2.35 14.32
CA GLY A 684 3.97 -1.49 14.07
C GLY A 684 5.29 -1.87 14.75
N ALA A 685 5.35 -3.02 15.44
CA ALA A 685 6.62 -3.58 15.91
C ALA A 685 7.51 -3.94 14.71
N GLY A 686 8.73 -3.40 14.66
CA GLY A 686 9.72 -3.79 13.66
C GLY A 686 10.35 -5.14 14.01
N THR A 687 10.68 -5.33 15.29
CA THR A 687 11.17 -6.59 15.85
C THR A 687 10.71 -6.76 17.30
N ILE A 688 10.71 -8.01 17.77
CA ILE A 688 10.17 -8.40 19.07
C ILE A 688 11.17 -9.33 19.76
N ASN A 689 11.53 -9.00 21.01
CA ASN A 689 12.28 -9.86 21.91
C ASN A 689 11.32 -10.39 23.00
N PRO A 690 10.86 -11.66 22.90
CA PRO A 690 9.94 -12.27 23.86
C PRO A 690 10.70 -12.84 25.08
N TYR A 691 11.31 -11.96 25.86
CA TYR A 691 12.31 -12.38 26.84
C TYR A 691 11.79 -13.39 27.87
N LEU A 692 10.53 -13.27 28.29
CA LEU A 692 9.99 -14.12 29.35
C LEU A 692 9.75 -15.56 28.87
N VAL A 693 9.49 -15.76 27.57
CA VAL A 693 9.45 -17.11 27.00
C VAL A 693 10.81 -17.76 27.12
N PHE A 694 11.89 -17.06 26.75
CA PHE A 694 13.24 -17.59 26.83
C PHE A 694 13.64 -17.88 28.28
N GLU A 695 13.35 -16.97 29.22
CA GLU A 695 13.57 -17.23 30.65
C GLU A 695 12.77 -18.44 31.14
N SER A 696 11.54 -18.63 30.64
CA SER A 696 10.70 -19.79 30.99
C SER A 696 11.29 -21.10 30.47
N LEU A 697 11.93 -21.10 29.30
CA LEU A 697 12.60 -22.30 28.76
C LEU A 697 13.80 -22.72 29.60
N VAL A 698 14.59 -21.76 30.09
CA VAL A 698 15.71 -22.05 31.00
C VAL A 698 15.21 -22.62 32.33
N ASP A 699 14.10 -22.10 32.86
CA ASP A 699 13.52 -22.63 34.11
C ASP A 699 12.89 -24.01 33.90
N MET A 700 12.26 -24.26 32.74
CA MET A 700 11.77 -25.59 32.36
C MET A 700 12.89 -26.62 32.22
N GLU A 701 14.06 -26.23 31.72
CA GLU A 701 15.25 -27.09 31.68
C GLU A 701 15.70 -27.43 33.10
N ARG A 702 15.85 -26.41 33.95
CA ARG A 702 16.27 -26.55 35.35
C ARG A 702 15.35 -27.49 36.15
N ASP A 703 14.05 -27.39 35.92
CA ASP A 703 13.03 -28.20 36.60
C ASP A 703 12.81 -29.57 35.93
N ASN A 704 13.59 -29.93 34.90
CA ASN A 704 13.45 -31.16 34.09
C ASN A 704 12.06 -31.35 33.45
N TYR A 705 11.41 -30.25 33.07
CA TYR A 705 10.17 -30.28 32.27
C TYR A 705 10.44 -30.41 30.76
N LEU A 706 11.65 -30.10 30.30
CA LEU A 706 12.02 -30.30 28.91
C LEU A 706 12.17 -31.80 28.58
N PRO A 707 11.77 -32.24 27.37
CA PRO A 707 12.02 -33.60 26.92
C PRO A 707 13.52 -33.96 26.93
N GLU A 708 13.81 -35.24 27.18
CA GLU A 708 15.20 -35.73 27.28
C GLU A 708 16.00 -35.42 26.00
N GLY A 709 17.18 -34.81 26.18
CA GLY A 709 18.07 -34.41 25.08
C GLY A 709 17.77 -33.05 24.42
N LEU A 710 16.82 -32.27 24.95
CA LEU A 710 16.55 -30.90 24.52
C LEU A 710 17.07 -29.88 25.56
N ASP A 711 18.11 -29.13 25.21
CA ASP A 711 18.61 -28.01 26.02
C ASP A 711 17.83 -26.71 25.74
N ALA A 712 17.94 -25.73 26.64
CA ALA A 712 17.22 -24.44 26.49
C ALA A 712 17.62 -23.68 25.23
N GLN A 713 18.89 -23.77 24.79
CA GLN A 713 19.38 -23.08 23.60
C GLN A 713 18.77 -23.65 22.31
N THR A 714 18.68 -24.97 22.20
CA THR A 714 18.02 -25.66 21.10
C THR A 714 16.51 -25.43 21.13
N ALA A 715 15.91 -25.40 22.32
CA ALA A 715 14.50 -25.06 22.52
C ALA A 715 14.19 -23.64 22.04
N GLU A 716 15.04 -22.66 22.36
CA GLU A 716 14.94 -21.27 21.89
C GLU A 716 14.93 -21.19 20.36
N GLY A 717 15.91 -21.83 19.69
CA GLY A 717 15.99 -21.86 18.24
C GLY A 717 14.76 -22.51 17.57
N LYS A 718 14.24 -23.59 18.16
CA LYS A 718 13.02 -24.26 17.67
C LYS A 718 11.76 -23.44 17.92
N PHE A 719 11.65 -22.74 19.05
CA PHE A 719 10.55 -21.82 19.33
C PHE A 719 10.49 -20.72 18.26
N ILE A 720 11.62 -20.06 18.01
CA ILE A 720 11.75 -19.03 16.97
C ILE A 720 11.33 -19.58 15.60
N LYS A 721 11.81 -20.78 15.23
CA LYS A 721 11.44 -21.44 13.98
C LYS A 721 9.93 -21.69 13.88
N ALA A 722 9.28 -22.14 14.97
CA ALA A 722 7.84 -22.36 15.03
C ALA A 722 7.06 -21.06 14.83
N ILE A 723 7.45 -19.99 15.53
CA ILE A 723 6.84 -18.67 15.39
C ILE A 723 7.00 -18.15 13.95
N ASN A 724 8.20 -18.26 13.36
CA ASN A 724 8.44 -17.84 11.98
C ASN A 724 7.55 -18.57 10.96
N LYS A 725 7.45 -19.90 11.06
CA LYS A 725 6.53 -20.68 10.21
C LYS A 725 5.07 -20.26 10.41
N GLY A 726 4.67 -20.05 11.66
CA GLY A 726 3.33 -19.58 11.99
C GLY A 726 3.03 -18.17 11.45
N LEU A 727 4.00 -17.26 11.49
CA LEU A 727 3.85 -15.91 10.94
C LEU A 727 3.64 -15.96 9.43
N LEU A 728 4.46 -16.74 8.70
CA LEU A 728 4.26 -16.97 7.27
C LEU A 728 2.87 -17.52 6.99
N LYS A 729 2.37 -18.48 7.80
CA LYS A 729 1.00 -18.98 7.69
C LYS A 729 -0.04 -17.89 7.88
N ILE A 730 0.12 -17.00 8.87
CA ILE A 730 -0.83 -15.90 9.09
C ILE A 730 -0.82 -14.91 7.93
N PHE A 731 0.35 -14.54 7.42
CA PHE A 731 0.47 -13.61 6.28
C PHE A 731 -0.19 -14.19 5.03
N SER A 732 0.03 -15.50 4.80
CA SER A 732 -0.49 -16.20 3.64
C SER A 732 -2.01 -16.29 3.61
N LYS A 733 -2.71 -16.25 4.77
CA LYS A 733 -4.18 -16.20 4.84
C LYS A 733 -4.78 -14.99 4.11
N MET A 734 -4.07 -13.87 4.08
CA MET A 734 -4.47 -12.67 3.32
C MET A 734 -3.74 -12.58 1.97
N GLY A 735 -2.88 -13.55 1.64
CA GLY A 735 -2.03 -13.52 0.45
C GLY A 735 -0.90 -12.49 0.52
N ILE A 736 -0.43 -12.14 1.72
CA ILE A 736 0.68 -11.19 1.92
C ILE A 736 1.98 -11.99 1.96
N SER A 737 2.97 -11.58 1.17
CA SER A 737 4.22 -12.33 1.06
C SER A 737 5.34 -11.85 1.99
N THR A 738 5.33 -10.59 2.47
CA THR A 738 6.46 -10.06 3.25
C THR A 738 6.05 -9.49 4.61
N VAL A 739 6.91 -9.68 5.61
CA VAL A 739 6.76 -9.02 6.92
C VAL A 739 6.77 -7.49 6.82
N GLN A 740 7.51 -6.95 5.84
CA GLN A 740 7.61 -5.50 5.61
C GLN A 740 6.26 -4.89 5.24
N SER A 741 5.52 -5.55 4.33
CA SER A 741 4.18 -5.10 3.95
C SER A 741 3.13 -5.42 5.01
N TYR A 742 3.35 -6.44 5.86
CA TYR A 742 2.46 -6.77 6.98
C TYR A 742 2.60 -5.78 8.16
N CYS A 743 3.80 -5.25 8.39
CA CYS A 743 4.08 -4.33 9.48
C CYS A 743 3.27 -3.02 9.35
N GLY A 744 2.40 -2.75 10.32
CA GLY A 744 1.51 -1.59 10.33
C GLY A 744 0.29 -1.71 9.40
N ALA A 745 0.04 -2.87 8.78
CA ALA A 745 -1.10 -3.08 7.89
C ALA A 745 -2.42 -3.36 8.63
N GLN A 746 -2.36 -3.73 9.92
CA GLN A 746 -3.53 -3.96 10.77
C GLN A 746 -4.55 -4.95 10.17
N ILE A 747 -4.09 -6.16 9.82
CA ILE A 747 -4.90 -7.23 9.20
C ILE A 747 -5.75 -7.97 10.26
N PHE A 748 -6.51 -7.19 11.03
CA PHE A 748 -7.30 -7.65 12.16
C PHE A 748 -8.65 -6.94 12.23
N GLU A 749 -9.62 -7.61 12.83
CA GLU A 749 -10.88 -7.02 13.30
C GLU A 749 -10.96 -7.14 14.81
N ALA A 750 -11.33 -6.06 15.49
CA ALA A 750 -11.52 -6.03 16.93
C ALA A 750 -12.98 -6.31 17.30
N ILE A 751 -13.20 -7.25 18.20
CA ILE A 751 -14.53 -7.61 18.72
C ILE A 751 -14.58 -7.32 20.21
N GLY A 752 -15.47 -6.42 20.62
CA GLY A 752 -15.69 -6.05 22.02
C GLY A 752 -14.80 -4.93 22.53
N LEU A 753 -14.20 -4.11 21.65
CA LEU A 753 -13.44 -2.92 22.02
C LEU A 753 -14.24 -1.66 21.65
N ASN A 754 -14.31 -0.66 22.53
CA ASN A 754 -15.05 0.56 22.23
C ASN A 754 -14.36 1.43 21.16
N ARG A 755 -15.14 2.32 20.54
CA ARG A 755 -14.65 3.17 19.44
C ARG A 755 -13.55 4.15 19.88
N GLU A 756 -13.65 4.69 21.09
CA GLU A 756 -12.66 5.63 21.63
C GLU A 756 -11.25 5.01 21.73
N LEU A 757 -11.16 3.77 22.24
CA LEU A 757 -9.92 3.01 22.32
C LEU A 757 -9.35 2.74 20.92
N ILE A 758 -10.20 2.31 19.98
CA ILE A 758 -9.79 2.02 18.60
C ILE A 758 -9.29 3.28 17.90
N ASP A 759 -10.05 4.37 17.93
CA ASP A 759 -9.70 5.60 17.21
C ASP A 759 -8.40 6.20 17.74
N ARG A 760 -8.13 6.06 19.05
CA ARG A 760 -6.92 6.58 19.69
C ARG A 760 -5.69 5.71 19.48
N TYR A 761 -5.80 4.41 19.77
CA TYR A 761 -4.64 3.52 19.89
C TYR A 761 -4.51 2.50 18.75
N PHE A 762 -5.59 2.17 18.03
CA PHE A 762 -5.62 1.19 16.94
C PHE A 762 -6.30 1.77 15.69
N THR A 763 -5.98 3.04 15.38
CA THR A 763 -6.74 3.87 14.44
C THR A 763 -6.97 3.14 13.11
N GLY A 764 -8.23 3.08 12.69
CA GLY A 764 -8.66 2.43 11.44
C GLY A 764 -9.01 0.95 11.57
N THR A 765 -8.80 0.29 12.71
CA THR A 765 -9.21 -1.11 12.89
C THR A 765 -10.73 -1.23 12.95
N PRO A 766 -11.36 -2.16 12.20
CA PRO A 766 -12.78 -2.45 12.34
C PRO A 766 -13.12 -2.87 13.77
N SER A 767 -14.11 -2.21 14.38
CA SER A 767 -14.77 -2.73 15.57
C SER A 767 -16.26 -2.47 15.50
N ARG A 768 -17.00 -3.53 15.16
CA ARG A 768 -18.45 -3.47 14.88
C ARG A 768 -19.30 -3.74 16.12
N VAL A 769 -18.74 -4.49 17.06
CA VAL A 769 -19.35 -4.76 18.37
C VAL A 769 -18.45 -4.09 19.40
N GLU A 770 -18.93 -2.98 19.95
CA GLU A 770 -18.20 -2.22 20.96
C GLU A 770 -18.28 -2.91 22.33
N GLY A 771 -17.40 -2.51 23.25
CA GLY A 771 -17.33 -3.14 24.58
C GLY A 771 -16.34 -2.42 25.49
N VAL A 772 -15.27 -3.11 25.88
CA VAL A 772 -14.30 -2.63 26.86
C VAL A 772 -13.52 -1.42 26.35
N GLY A 773 -13.20 -0.50 27.27
CA GLY A 773 -12.34 0.64 27.03
C GLY A 773 -10.99 0.50 27.74
N ILE A 774 -10.25 1.61 27.82
CA ILE A 774 -8.91 1.65 28.41
C ILE A 774 -8.91 1.28 29.90
N ARG A 775 -9.98 1.66 30.62
CA ARG A 775 -10.11 1.41 32.05
C ARG A 775 -10.29 -0.07 32.35
N GLU A 776 -11.17 -0.75 31.61
CA GLU A 776 -11.43 -2.18 31.77
C GLU A 776 -10.17 -3.00 31.44
N ILE A 777 -9.41 -2.60 30.41
CA ILE A 777 -8.11 -3.22 30.10
C ILE A 777 -7.11 -3.02 31.25
N GLY A 778 -7.09 -1.83 31.86
CA GLY A 778 -6.31 -1.57 33.07
C GLY A 778 -6.72 -2.46 34.23
N GLU A 779 -8.02 -2.68 34.43
CA GLU A 779 -8.55 -3.57 35.47
C GLU A 779 -8.18 -5.04 35.19
N GLU A 780 -8.35 -5.54 33.97
CA GLU A 780 -7.92 -6.89 33.58
C GLU A 780 -6.41 -7.09 33.79
N THR A 781 -5.61 -6.05 33.58
CA THR A 781 -4.15 -6.09 33.76
C THR A 781 -3.77 -6.15 35.23
N LEU A 782 -4.42 -5.37 36.11
CA LEU A 782 -4.16 -5.36 37.55
C LEU A 782 -4.74 -6.58 38.28
N ARG A 783 -5.77 -7.22 37.73
CA ARG A 783 -6.38 -8.44 38.30
C ARG A 783 -5.53 -9.70 38.10
N ARG A 784 -4.69 -9.73 37.07
CA ARG A 784 -3.74 -10.83 36.83
C ARG A 784 -2.57 -10.71 37.78
#